data_AF-A0A351CFC5-F1
#
_entry.id   AF-A0A351CFC5-F1
#
_cell.length_a   1.000
_cell.length_b   1.000
_cell.length_c   1.000
_cell.angle_alpha   90.00
_cell.angle_beta   90.00
_cell.angle_gamma   90.00
#
_symmetry.space_group_name_H-M   'P 1'
#
loop_
_entity.id
_entity.type
_entity.pdbx_description
1 polymer ?
#
loop_
_entity_poly.entity_id
_entity_poly.type
_entity_poly.pdbx_seq_one_letter_code
_entity_poly.pdbx_strand_id
1 'polypeptide(L)'
;MEKCIACGACEEKCPAKTADEFNEGLSKRKAIYVPYPQAVPLKYVIDADRCIYFREKTKGKCKACEKFCPTEAIKFDDKEASVTLNVGSVIVTSGFKPFDPSNFDNYQYAKFPNVVTSLEFERILAAGGPTTGHVLRPSDNLEPAKIAWLQCIGSRDLNRCDNEYCSSVCCMYALKEAIIAKEHIGNAFEPTIFFIDVRTHGKDFEKYYERAKAEGVRCIRSRVHTITEADETGTLALSYVSDSGEIIDENFDMAVLSVGMEPSDSAIDLAEKMGVEINGYNFIQTGDTAPVATSRPGIYVAGAIQGVKDIPESVMQASAAACRAGVNLASARGSQVKEKEFPKEGDVADEDPRIGVFVCNCGVNIGGIADVPAIAEYAKSLPNVSYVEENLFTCSQDSQDKMVEVIKEQKLNRIVVAACTPRTHEPLFQETLRNAGLNSYLFDMANIRNQCTWVHSGDKETATEKSKDLVRMAIKRASLLEPIPAVSVEIEKSALVIGGGVAGMTAALSLADQGFPATIVEKSSELGGAARDLKKTWRGQDVVNYLAGLIDQVKQHPDIDVMTDSQVVDASGFVGNFETRVANGKDTKTVKHGVTIVATGGTAADTNEYLYGQNPRVMRWHDLEHDPEKIKDAESVVFIQCVGSRDDNRPYCSRICCTSSILQAISIKEENPETDVFILYRDIRTYGEREALYKKAREKGVIFVRYSLDNKPKVIEVDNGLEVDVFDPVLQRNLKIKADIVNLATAIEPAENTAISEFYKIPLNAEKFFMEAHAKLRPVDFATDGIFLCGLAHYPKAIDESIAQAMAAASRATTILAKDSVQISPLVSQIDAEKCIGCGLCAEVCAFAAIELEEIEGKGYRAKNISASCKGCGLCASSCPQRAIDMLHFRDAQIVASICAAV
;
A
#
# COMPACT_ATOMS: atom_id res chain seq x y z
N MET A 1 4.35 9.53 -31.00
CA MET A 1 4.68 9.15 -29.60
C MET A 1 6.16 8.75 -29.43
N GLU A 2 6.69 7.83 -30.24
CA GLU A 2 8.08 7.33 -30.14
C GLU A 2 9.17 8.42 -30.20
N LYS A 3 9.04 9.39 -31.12
CA LYS A 3 10.03 10.49 -31.27
C LYS A 3 10.04 11.52 -30.12
N CYS A 4 9.03 11.54 -29.25
CA CYS A 4 8.94 12.57 -28.22
C CYS A 4 9.92 12.26 -27.09
N ILE A 5 10.84 13.19 -26.80
CA ILE A 5 11.84 13.08 -25.71
C ILE A 5 11.44 13.85 -24.44
N ALA A 6 10.20 14.36 -24.38
CA ALA A 6 9.66 15.10 -23.24
C ALA A 6 10.53 16.27 -22.71
N CYS A 7 11.26 16.96 -23.59
CA CYS A 7 12.16 18.07 -23.23
C CYS A 7 11.47 19.38 -22.79
N GLY A 8 10.15 19.51 -22.97
CA GLY A 8 9.38 20.71 -22.58
C GLY A 8 9.46 21.92 -23.50
N ALA A 9 10.34 21.93 -24.50
CA ALA A 9 10.47 23.05 -25.44
C ALA A 9 9.15 23.45 -26.11
N CYS A 10 8.31 22.45 -26.45
CA CYS A 10 7.03 22.69 -27.10
C CYS A 10 5.97 23.34 -26.18
N GLU A 11 6.01 23.05 -24.89
CA GLU A 11 5.13 23.62 -23.85
C GLU A 11 5.54 25.05 -23.52
N GLU A 12 6.85 25.29 -23.33
CA GLU A 12 7.40 26.62 -23.05
C GLU A 12 6.95 27.64 -24.10
N LYS A 13 6.98 27.24 -25.38
CA LYS A 13 6.61 28.09 -26.53
C LYS A 13 5.11 28.12 -26.83
N CYS A 14 4.29 27.34 -26.11
CA CYS A 14 2.85 27.34 -26.32
C CYS A 14 2.21 28.63 -25.77
N PRO A 15 1.52 29.43 -26.60
CA PRO A 15 0.89 30.66 -26.15
C PRO A 15 -0.48 30.43 -25.48
N ALA A 16 -1.10 29.26 -25.69
CA ALA A 16 -2.39 28.92 -25.08
C ALA A 16 -2.21 28.57 -23.60
N LYS A 17 -3.08 29.10 -22.75
CA LYS A 17 -3.17 28.78 -21.32
C LYS A 17 -4.59 28.38 -20.96
N THR A 18 -4.74 27.40 -20.08
CA THR A 18 -6.03 26.92 -19.55
C THR A 18 -5.86 26.51 -18.09
N ALA A 19 -6.95 26.21 -17.39
CA ALA A 19 -6.89 25.71 -16.01
C ALA A 19 -6.15 24.37 -15.99
N ASP A 20 -5.30 24.16 -15.00
CA ASP A 20 -4.60 22.89 -14.82
C ASP A 20 -5.46 21.92 -14.02
N GLU A 21 -6.07 20.95 -14.68
CA GLU A 21 -6.97 19.97 -14.05
C GLU A 21 -6.22 19.08 -13.06
N PHE A 22 -4.92 18.81 -13.26
CA PHE A 22 -4.13 18.05 -12.28
C PHE A 22 -3.88 18.82 -10.98
N ASN A 23 -3.90 20.15 -11.06
CA ASN A 23 -3.78 21.04 -9.92
C ASN A 23 -5.14 21.62 -9.50
N GLU A 24 -6.26 20.95 -9.83
CA GLU A 24 -7.62 21.35 -9.47
C GLU A 24 -7.96 22.80 -9.85
N GLY A 25 -7.39 23.29 -10.96
CA GLY A 25 -7.59 24.67 -11.42
C GLY A 25 -6.88 25.76 -10.60
N LEU A 26 -6.13 25.42 -9.55
CA LEU A 26 -5.34 26.35 -8.73
C LEU A 26 -4.18 26.99 -9.52
N SER A 27 -3.81 26.41 -10.65
CA SER A 27 -2.81 26.99 -11.57
C SER A 27 -3.25 26.86 -13.03
N LYS A 28 -2.40 27.36 -13.94
CA LYS A 28 -2.64 27.32 -15.37
C LYS A 28 -1.61 26.44 -16.08
N ARG A 29 -2.07 25.51 -16.90
CA ARG A 29 -1.23 24.75 -17.83
C ARG A 29 -1.32 25.27 -19.26
N LYS A 30 -0.51 24.71 -20.15
CA LYS A 30 -0.54 24.97 -21.58
C LYS A 30 -1.46 23.99 -22.32
N ALA A 31 -1.81 24.31 -23.57
CA ALA A 31 -2.59 23.39 -24.40
C ALA A 31 -1.79 22.15 -24.86
N ILE A 32 -0.46 22.26 -24.95
CA ILE A 32 0.44 21.11 -25.07
C ILE A 32 1.14 20.94 -23.74
N TYR A 33 0.96 19.79 -23.10
CA TYR A 33 1.31 19.58 -21.70
C TYR A 33 1.67 18.13 -21.42
N VAL A 34 2.33 17.89 -20.29
CA VAL A 34 2.38 16.58 -19.64
C VAL A 34 1.40 16.63 -18.46
N PRO A 35 0.55 15.63 -18.23
CA PRO A 35 -0.44 15.67 -17.15
C PRO A 35 0.17 15.95 -15.76
N TYR A 36 1.35 15.40 -15.47
CA TYR A 36 2.13 15.68 -14.27
C TYR A 36 3.61 15.28 -14.48
N PRO A 37 4.57 15.79 -13.67
CA PRO A 37 6.00 15.65 -13.97
C PRO A 37 6.54 14.20 -14.03
N GLN A 38 5.84 13.24 -13.41
CA GLN A 38 6.20 11.82 -13.38
C GLN A 38 5.22 10.94 -14.19
N ALA A 39 4.54 11.52 -15.19
CA ALA A 39 3.61 10.78 -16.04
C ALA A 39 4.30 9.57 -16.69
N VAL A 40 3.59 8.45 -16.78
CA VAL A 40 4.05 7.24 -17.49
C VAL A 40 2.98 6.85 -18.52
N PRO A 41 3.28 6.86 -19.82
CA PRO A 41 4.55 7.27 -20.43
C PRO A 41 4.80 8.78 -20.29
N LEU A 42 6.05 9.19 -20.05
CA LEU A 42 6.43 10.61 -19.95
C LEU A 42 6.45 11.23 -21.35
N LYS A 43 5.28 11.66 -21.84
CA LYS A 43 5.09 12.19 -23.20
C LYS A 43 4.11 13.36 -23.17
N TYR A 44 4.32 14.32 -24.07
CA TYR A 44 3.44 15.47 -24.24
C TYR A 44 2.17 15.09 -25.02
N VAL A 45 1.03 15.66 -24.62
CA VAL A 45 -0.27 15.55 -25.28
C VAL A 45 -0.76 16.94 -25.66
N ILE A 46 -1.47 17.06 -26.79
CA ILE A 46 -2.12 18.30 -27.22
C ILE A 46 -3.61 18.20 -26.92
N ASP A 47 -4.09 19.07 -26.04
CA ASP A 47 -5.51 19.31 -25.80
C ASP A 47 -6.11 20.06 -27.00
N ALA A 48 -6.91 19.34 -27.79
CA ALA A 48 -7.49 19.87 -29.02
C ALA A 48 -8.44 21.05 -28.77
N ASP A 49 -9.23 21.01 -27.70
CA ASP A 49 -10.23 22.03 -27.38
C ASP A 49 -9.58 23.35 -26.94
N ARG A 50 -8.39 23.27 -26.35
CA ARG A 50 -7.64 24.45 -25.88
C ARG A 50 -6.60 24.93 -26.88
N CYS A 51 -6.20 24.11 -27.84
CA CYS A 51 -5.16 24.43 -28.82
C CYS A 51 -5.64 25.40 -29.91
N ILE A 52 -4.87 26.48 -30.12
CA ILE A 52 -5.15 27.50 -31.15
C ILE A 52 -5.11 26.91 -32.57
N TYR A 53 -4.29 25.88 -32.81
CA TYR A 53 -4.22 25.23 -34.13
C TYR A 53 -5.54 24.56 -34.54
N PHE A 54 -6.29 23.98 -33.58
CA PHE A 54 -7.50 23.22 -33.85
C PHE A 54 -8.79 24.05 -33.76
N ARG A 55 -8.75 25.18 -33.03
CA ARG A 55 -9.91 26.09 -32.91
C ARG A 55 -10.36 26.63 -34.26
N GLU A 56 -11.68 26.60 -34.48
CA GLU A 56 -12.32 26.95 -35.75
C GLU A 56 -11.85 28.31 -36.34
N LYS A 57 -11.79 29.36 -35.52
CA LYS A 57 -11.40 30.73 -35.94
C LYS A 57 -9.90 30.88 -36.27
N THR A 58 -9.06 29.96 -35.79
CA THR A 58 -7.59 30.03 -35.90
C THR A 58 -6.98 28.78 -36.51
N LYS A 59 -7.80 27.96 -37.17
CA LYS A 59 -7.41 26.67 -37.71
C LYS A 59 -6.15 26.76 -38.57
N GLY A 60 -5.14 25.97 -38.25
CA GLY A 60 -3.87 25.91 -38.99
C GLY A 60 -2.88 27.06 -38.73
N LYS A 61 -3.23 28.08 -37.92
CA LYS A 61 -2.40 29.29 -37.79
C LYS A 61 -1.22 29.15 -36.81
N CYS A 62 -1.37 28.40 -35.71
CA CYS A 62 -0.35 28.30 -34.68
C CYS A 62 0.42 26.97 -34.79
N LYS A 63 1.71 27.03 -35.15
CA LYS A 63 2.61 25.86 -35.26
C LYS A 63 3.81 25.95 -34.33
N ALA A 64 3.69 26.68 -33.22
CA ALA A 64 4.81 26.92 -32.30
C ALA A 64 5.39 25.62 -31.74
N CYS A 65 4.55 24.72 -31.23
CA CYS A 65 5.01 23.44 -30.67
C CYS A 65 5.75 22.57 -31.70
N GLU A 66 5.30 22.54 -32.95
CA GLU A 66 5.95 21.84 -34.06
C GLU A 66 7.29 22.48 -34.41
N LYS A 67 7.33 23.82 -34.60
CA LYS A 67 8.54 24.57 -34.98
C LYS A 67 9.69 24.42 -33.97
N PHE A 68 9.38 24.32 -32.68
CA PHE A 68 10.38 24.26 -31.60
C PHE A 68 10.63 22.84 -31.08
N CYS A 69 10.02 21.82 -31.69
CA CYS A 69 10.27 20.43 -31.31
C CYS A 69 11.57 19.93 -31.98
N PRO A 70 12.64 19.62 -31.23
CA PRO A 70 13.92 19.23 -31.81
C PRO A 70 13.89 17.85 -32.49
N THR A 71 12.90 17.02 -32.17
CA THR A 71 12.77 15.65 -32.70
C THR A 71 11.61 15.48 -33.67
N GLU A 72 10.94 16.57 -34.05
CA GLU A 72 9.81 16.55 -34.99
C GLU A 72 8.71 15.55 -34.59
N ALA A 73 8.43 15.47 -33.28
CA ALA A 73 7.48 14.51 -32.72
C ALA A 73 6.02 14.94 -32.86
N ILE A 74 5.76 16.22 -33.12
CA ILE A 74 4.42 16.81 -33.19
C ILE A 74 3.75 16.48 -34.53
N LYS A 75 2.56 15.89 -34.47
CA LYS A 75 1.72 15.58 -35.63
C LYS A 75 0.31 16.07 -35.38
N PHE A 76 -0.16 17.02 -36.17
CA PHE A 76 -1.49 17.60 -36.00
C PHE A 76 -2.60 16.81 -36.71
N ASP A 77 -2.24 15.85 -37.54
CA ASP A 77 -3.11 15.01 -38.34
C ASP A 77 -3.31 13.60 -37.75
N ASP A 78 -2.75 13.33 -36.57
CA ASP A 78 -3.04 12.12 -35.79
C ASP A 78 -4.55 12.01 -35.53
N LYS A 79 -5.11 10.82 -35.73
CA LYS A 79 -6.54 10.53 -35.57
C LYS A 79 -6.75 9.41 -34.56
N GLU A 80 -7.93 9.38 -33.98
CA GLU A 80 -8.40 8.24 -33.21
C GLU A 80 -8.32 6.96 -34.06
N ALA A 81 -7.78 5.90 -33.46
CA ALA A 81 -7.63 4.59 -34.09
C ALA A 81 -8.36 3.54 -33.25
N SER A 82 -9.27 2.80 -33.88
CA SER A 82 -9.90 1.65 -33.25
C SER A 82 -8.99 0.43 -33.38
N VAL A 83 -8.70 -0.23 -32.25
CA VAL A 83 -7.90 -1.45 -32.19
C VAL A 83 -8.76 -2.57 -31.64
N THR A 84 -8.77 -3.72 -32.31
CA THR A 84 -9.45 -4.93 -31.82
C THR A 84 -8.44 -5.82 -31.11
N LEU A 85 -8.72 -6.12 -29.83
CA LEU A 85 -7.91 -7.01 -29.00
C LEU A 85 -8.70 -8.27 -28.66
N ASN A 86 -8.10 -9.44 -28.88
CA ASN A 86 -8.66 -10.72 -28.46
C ASN A 86 -8.17 -11.03 -27.04
N VAL A 87 -9.07 -10.95 -26.06
CA VAL A 87 -8.75 -11.15 -24.64
C VAL A 87 -9.66 -12.23 -24.04
N GLY A 88 -9.11 -13.06 -23.14
CA GLY A 88 -9.87 -14.10 -22.44
C GLY A 88 -10.48 -13.63 -21.11
N SER A 89 -9.95 -12.55 -20.54
CA SER A 89 -10.44 -11.94 -19.29
C SER A 89 -10.28 -10.41 -19.37
N VAL A 90 -11.16 -9.67 -18.69
CA VAL A 90 -11.11 -8.20 -18.55
C VAL A 90 -11.17 -7.81 -17.08
N ILE A 91 -10.39 -6.81 -16.68
CA ILE A 91 -10.42 -6.24 -15.32
C ILE A 91 -10.77 -4.75 -15.44
N VAL A 92 -11.86 -4.33 -14.79
CA VAL A 92 -12.34 -2.95 -14.78
C VAL A 92 -11.76 -2.21 -13.57
N THR A 93 -11.02 -1.13 -13.84
CA THR A 93 -10.34 -0.31 -12.82
C THR A 93 -10.49 1.20 -13.08
N SER A 94 -11.68 1.65 -13.48
CA SER A 94 -11.96 3.04 -13.86
C SER A 94 -11.95 4.06 -12.70
N GLY A 95 -11.67 3.62 -11.47
CA GLY A 95 -11.44 4.51 -10.33
C GLY A 95 -12.71 5.19 -9.83
N PHE A 96 -12.60 6.46 -9.47
CA PHE A 96 -13.68 7.31 -8.93
C PHE A 96 -13.47 8.77 -9.37
N LYS A 97 -14.50 9.59 -9.20
CA LYS A 97 -14.42 11.07 -9.20
C LYS A 97 -14.67 11.61 -7.79
N PRO A 98 -13.99 12.68 -7.35
CA PRO A 98 -14.32 13.36 -6.10
C PRO A 98 -15.71 14.00 -6.20
N PHE A 99 -16.40 14.07 -5.08
CA PHE A 99 -17.65 14.82 -4.98
C PHE A 99 -17.44 16.32 -5.23
N ASP A 100 -18.33 16.94 -6.00
CA ASP A 100 -18.31 18.37 -6.30
C ASP A 100 -19.28 19.17 -5.38
N PRO A 101 -18.76 19.94 -4.41
CA PRO A 101 -19.59 20.73 -3.50
C PRO A 101 -20.05 22.08 -4.10
N SER A 102 -19.79 22.39 -5.38
CA SER A 102 -20.11 23.69 -6.00
C SER A 102 -21.59 24.07 -5.92
N ASN A 103 -22.48 23.08 -5.91
CA ASN A 103 -23.93 23.30 -5.84
C ASN A 103 -24.46 23.48 -4.41
N PHE A 104 -23.59 23.47 -3.39
CA PHE A 104 -23.96 23.52 -1.97
C PHE A 104 -23.76 24.92 -1.40
N ASP A 105 -24.86 25.65 -1.27
CA ASP A 105 -24.91 27.01 -0.74
C ASP A 105 -24.49 27.10 0.72
N ASN A 106 -24.66 26.05 1.50
CA ASN A 106 -24.28 26.04 2.91
C ASN A 106 -22.75 25.97 3.12
N TYR A 107 -22.00 25.36 2.20
CA TYR A 107 -20.53 25.29 2.29
C TYR A 107 -19.83 26.48 1.62
N GLN A 108 -20.51 27.20 0.73
CA GLN A 108 -19.99 28.39 0.05
C GLN A 108 -18.67 28.15 -0.74
N TYR A 109 -18.41 26.90 -1.15
CA TYR A 109 -17.21 26.51 -1.91
C TYR A 109 -17.03 27.35 -3.18
N ALA A 110 -18.10 27.49 -3.98
CA ALA A 110 -18.05 28.27 -5.21
C ALA A 110 -17.90 29.80 -5.00
N LYS A 111 -18.07 30.29 -3.76
CA LYS A 111 -18.10 31.73 -3.45
C LYS A 111 -16.84 32.21 -2.73
N PHE A 112 -16.33 31.44 -1.77
CA PHE A 112 -15.24 31.86 -0.90
C PHE A 112 -13.93 31.16 -1.31
N PRO A 113 -12.88 31.90 -1.75
CA PRO A 113 -11.62 31.30 -2.17
C PRO A 113 -10.91 30.48 -1.09
N ASN A 114 -11.14 30.81 0.19
CA ASN A 114 -10.54 30.11 1.34
C ASN A 114 -11.34 28.88 1.77
N VAL A 115 -12.40 28.51 1.04
CA VAL A 115 -13.05 27.20 1.16
C VAL A 115 -12.54 26.35 0.01
N VAL A 116 -11.77 25.31 0.33
CA VAL A 116 -11.19 24.38 -0.64
C VAL A 116 -11.66 22.97 -0.35
N THR A 117 -11.65 22.09 -1.34
CA THR A 117 -11.79 20.65 -1.20
C THR A 117 -10.50 20.04 -0.66
N SER A 118 -10.60 18.84 -0.09
CA SER A 118 -9.42 18.07 0.32
C SER A 118 -8.48 17.78 -0.86
N LEU A 119 -9.01 17.59 -2.08
CA LEU A 119 -8.17 17.34 -3.25
C LEU A 119 -7.37 18.59 -3.66
N GLU A 120 -7.99 19.78 -3.66
CA GLU A 120 -7.28 21.05 -3.84
C GLU A 120 -6.23 21.25 -2.74
N PHE A 121 -6.56 20.92 -1.49
CA PHE A 121 -5.62 21.03 -0.37
C PHE A 121 -4.43 20.08 -0.52
N GLU A 122 -4.64 18.86 -1.01
CA GLU A 122 -3.55 17.93 -1.36
C GLU A 122 -2.63 18.53 -2.43
N ARG A 123 -3.17 19.29 -3.40
CA ARG A 123 -2.35 20.01 -4.38
C ARG A 123 -1.58 21.14 -3.73
N ILE A 124 -2.16 21.91 -2.82
CA ILE A 124 -1.47 22.96 -2.03
C ILE A 124 -0.32 22.35 -1.21
N LEU A 125 -0.55 21.20 -0.56
CA LEU A 125 0.48 20.51 0.23
C LEU A 125 1.58 19.86 -0.62
N ALA A 126 1.29 19.53 -1.88
CA ALA A 126 2.23 18.81 -2.72
C ALA A 126 3.45 19.67 -3.08
N ALA A 127 4.65 19.12 -2.91
CA ALA A 127 5.90 19.75 -3.36
C ALA A 127 5.91 20.05 -4.88
N GLY A 128 5.24 19.21 -5.67
CA GLY A 128 5.02 19.42 -7.11
C GLY A 128 3.71 20.13 -7.44
N GLY A 129 3.06 20.74 -6.45
CA GLY A 129 1.81 21.49 -6.58
C GLY A 129 2.04 22.99 -6.83
N PRO A 130 0.95 23.77 -6.97
CA PRO A 130 0.99 25.19 -7.33
C PRO A 130 1.73 26.07 -6.34
N THR A 131 1.75 25.71 -5.05
CA THR A 131 2.41 26.47 -3.97
C THR A 131 3.72 25.82 -3.50
N THR A 132 4.23 24.84 -4.26
CA THR A 132 5.48 24.12 -3.97
C THR A 132 5.57 23.55 -2.54
N GLY A 133 4.42 23.17 -1.97
CA GLY A 133 4.30 22.62 -0.61
C GLY A 133 4.14 23.69 0.49
N HIS A 134 4.14 24.98 0.17
CA HIS A 134 3.76 26.01 1.15
C HIS A 134 2.23 26.04 1.29
N VAL A 135 1.75 25.99 2.53
CA VAL A 135 0.30 26.05 2.81
C VAL A 135 -0.13 27.50 2.78
N LEU A 136 -0.72 27.93 1.67
CA LEU A 136 -1.11 29.32 1.44
C LEU A 136 -2.60 29.41 1.15
N ARG A 137 -3.24 30.44 1.70
CA ARG A 137 -4.63 30.79 1.41
C ARG A 137 -4.81 31.16 -0.06
N PRO A 138 -5.79 30.60 -0.78
CA PRO A 138 -6.02 30.96 -2.18
C PRO A 138 -6.43 32.42 -2.40
N SER A 139 -7.01 33.09 -1.41
CA SER A 139 -7.46 34.49 -1.55
C SER A 139 -6.30 35.49 -1.68
N ASP A 140 -5.22 35.30 -0.91
CA ASP A 140 -4.16 36.30 -0.74
C ASP A 140 -2.74 35.76 -0.64
N ASN A 141 -2.56 34.43 -0.70
CA ASN A 141 -1.29 33.73 -0.57
C ASN A 141 -0.58 33.95 0.78
N LEU A 142 -1.32 34.24 1.85
CA LEU A 142 -0.78 34.24 3.20
C LEU A 142 -0.88 32.86 3.84
N GLU A 143 0.01 32.58 4.79
CA GLU A 143 -0.01 31.34 5.58
C GLU A 143 -1.17 31.38 6.60
N PRO A 144 -2.02 30.34 6.68
CA PRO A 144 -3.14 30.31 7.63
C PRO A 144 -2.66 29.91 9.03
N ALA A 145 -3.16 30.59 10.07
CA ALA A 145 -2.94 30.21 11.46
C ALA A 145 -3.95 29.14 11.93
N LYS A 146 -5.17 29.15 11.41
CA LYS A 146 -6.24 28.19 11.73
C LYS A 146 -6.89 27.60 10.48
N ILE A 147 -6.98 26.27 10.41
CA ILE A 147 -7.71 25.57 9.34
C ILE A 147 -8.74 24.61 9.94
N ALA A 148 -9.95 24.63 9.39
CA ALA A 148 -11.03 23.70 9.71
C ALA A 148 -11.20 22.62 8.62
N TRP A 149 -11.11 21.34 8.96
CA TRP A 149 -11.49 20.23 8.09
C TRP A 149 -12.90 19.75 8.40
N LEU A 150 -13.80 19.76 7.43
CA LEU A 150 -15.19 19.37 7.60
C LEU A 150 -15.41 18.00 6.99
N GLN A 151 -15.76 17.00 7.81
CA GLN A 151 -15.98 15.62 7.37
C GLN A 151 -17.35 15.41 6.73
N CYS A 152 -17.47 14.32 5.97
CA CYS A 152 -18.71 13.83 5.37
C CYS A 152 -19.33 14.78 4.33
N ILE A 153 -18.50 15.49 3.55
CA ILE A 153 -18.99 16.33 2.46
C ILE A 153 -19.30 15.44 1.26
N GLY A 154 -20.57 15.38 0.84
CA GLY A 154 -21.01 14.49 -0.24
C GLY A 154 -21.06 13.01 0.14
N SER A 155 -21.13 12.69 1.43
CA SER A 155 -21.25 11.32 1.94
C SER A 155 -22.06 11.31 3.21
N ARG A 156 -22.82 10.24 3.46
CA ARG A 156 -23.80 10.15 4.56
C ARG A 156 -24.80 11.32 4.49
N ASP A 157 -25.19 11.71 3.28
CA ASP A 157 -26.08 12.84 3.00
C ASP A 157 -27.18 12.47 2.00
N LEU A 158 -28.42 12.42 2.48
CA LEU A 158 -29.62 12.14 1.70
C LEU A 158 -30.40 13.40 1.29
N ASN A 159 -30.03 14.57 1.78
CA ASN A 159 -30.85 15.77 1.61
C ASN A 159 -30.54 16.49 0.29
N ARG A 160 -29.32 16.32 -0.24
CA ARG A 160 -28.82 17.15 -1.36
C ARG A 160 -28.05 16.40 -2.45
N CYS A 161 -27.55 15.18 -2.19
CA CYS A 161 -26.83 14.38 -3.20
C CYS A 161 -27.14 12.88 -3.19
N ASP A 162 -28.06 12.40 -2.34
CA ASP A 162 -28.47 10.99 -2.23
C ASP A 162 -27.35 9.98 -1.94
N ASN A 163 -26.17 10.44 -1.54
CA ASN A 163 -25.03 9.60 -1.15
C ASN A 163 -25.16 9.16 0.32
N GLU A 164 -25.99 8.15 0.60
CA GLU A 164 -26.14 7.63 1.97
C GLU A 164 -24.94 6.83 2.49
N TYR A 165 -24.07 6.36 1.59
CA TYR A 165 -22.87 5.60 1.95
C TYR A 165 -21.78 6.51 2.55
N CYS A 166 -20.84 5.89 3.25
CA CYS A 166 -19.64 6.55 3.75
C CYS A 166 -18.46 6.34 2.82
N SER A 167 -17.77 7.40 2.41
CA SER A 167 -16.59 7.31 1.50
C SER A 167 -15.33 6.63 2.08
N SER A 168 -15.40 6.05 3.27
CA SER A 168 -14.37 5.23 3.96
C SER A 168 -13.01 5.88 4.27
N VAL A 169 -12.53 6.83 3.47
CA VAL A 169 -11.16 7.36 3.52
C VAL A 169 -11.05 8.77 4.07
N CYS A 170 -12.16 9.52 4.12
CA CYS A 170 -12.14 10.95 4.39
C CYS A 170 -11.58 11.32 5.77
N CYS A 171 -11.92 10.54 6.80
CA CYS A 171 -11.35 10.73 8.12
C CYS A 171 -9.83 10.58 8.13
N MET A 172 -9.28 9.67 7.32
CA MET A 172 -7.84 9.39 7.29
C MET A 172 -7.05 10.40 6.50
N TYR A 173 -7.53 10.81 5.31
CA TYR A 173 -6.81 11.85 4.57
C TYR A 173 -6.86 13.19 5.31
N ALA A 174 -7.94 13.51 6.02
CA ALA A 174 -8.02 14.76 6.78
C ALA A 174 -7.05 14.77 7.97
N LEU A 175 -6.92 13.65 8.70
CA LEU A 175 -5.89 13.50 9.73
C LEU A 175 -4.48 13.61 9.15
N LYS A 176 -4.26 13.04 7.96
CA LYS A 176 -2.99 13.10 7.25
C LYS A 176 -2.65 14.54 6.84
N GLU A 177 -3.58 15.22 6.18
CA GLU A 177 -3.47 16.61 5.76
C GLU A 177 -3.23 17.55 6.94
N ALA A 178 -3.96 17.38 8.05
CA ALA A 178 -3.81 18.21 9.24
C ALA A 178 -2.41 18.08 9.88
N ILE A 179 -1.88 16.85 9.99
CA ILE A 179 -0.53 16.61 10.51
C ILE A 179 0.53 17.19 9.57
N ILE A 180 0.45 16.92 8.26
CA ILE A 180 1.44 17.42 7.29
C ILE A 180 1.40 18.95 7.22
N ALA A 181 0.21 19.56 7.24
CA ALA A 181 0.08 21.02 7.31
C ALA A 181 0.76 21.58 8.56
N LYS A 182 0.64 20.91 9.71
CA LYS A 182 1.33 21.29 10.95
C LYS A 182 2.85 21.14 10.85
N GLU A 183 3.35 20.10 10.19
CA GLU A 183 4.78 19.92 9.91
C GLU A 183 5.33 21.04 9.02
N HIS A 184 4.52 21.56 8.08
CA HIS A 184 4.92 22.60 7.13
C HIS A 184 4.81 24.04 7.71
N ILE A 185 3.74 24.34 8.45
CA ILE A 185 3.46 25.68 9.02
C ILE A 185 4.17 25.87 10.37
N GLY A 186 4.22 24.82 11.19
CA GLY A 186 4.86 24.83 12.51
C GLY A 186 3.88 24.83 13.70
N ASN A 187 4.44 24.91 14.91
CA ASN A 187 3.73 24.58 16.15
C ASN A 187 2.60 25.55 16.55
N ALA A 188 2.61 26.79 16.06
CA ALA A 188 1.58 27.79 16.35
C ALA A 188 0.29 27.55 15.53
N PHE A 189 0.33 26.66 14.54
CA PHE A 189 -0.80 26.30 13.72
C PHE A 189 -1.86 25.50 14.50
N GLU A 190 -3.13 25.88 14.36
CA GLU A 190 -4.28 25.24 15.00
C GLU A 190 -5.14 24.46 13.99
N PRO A 191 -4.84 23.18 13.71
CA PRO A 191 -5.71 22.34 12.89
C PRO A 191 -6.92 21.84 13.70
N THR A 192 -8.11 21.99 13.13
CA THR A 192 -9.36 21.50 13.72
C THR A 192 -10.13 20.62 12.74
N ILE A 193 -10.47 19.40 13.14
CA ILE A 193 -11.27 18.44 12.35
C ILE A 193 -12.66 18.32 12.97
N PHE A 194 -13.69 18.65 12.19
CA PHE A 194 -15.10 18.54 12.54
C PHE A 194 -15.71 17.26 11.98
N PHE A 195 -16.21 16.37 12.84
CA PHE A 195 -16.67 15.03 12.44
C PHE A 195 -18.00 14.61 13.09
N ILE A 196 -18.61 13.54 12.55
CA ILE A 196 -19.77 12.85 13.16
C ILE A 196 -19.32 11.59 13.93
N ASP A 197 -18.59 10.71 13.23
CA ASP A 197 -17.88 9.54 13.76
C ASP A 197 -16.48 9.51 13.15
N VAL A 198 -15.45 9.18 13.92
CA VAL A 198 -14.10 8.95 13.37
C VAL A 198 -13.95 7.49 12.92
N ARG A 199 -13.70 7.29 11.62
CA ARG A 199 -13.64 5.96 10.96
C ARG A 199 -12.23 5.49 10.63
N THR A 200 -11.36 5.45 11.63
CA THR A 200 -9.96 4.96 11.56
C THR A 200 -9.87 3.43 11.70
N HIS A 201 -10.44 2.72 10.72
CA HIS A 201 -10.66 1.27 10.77
C HIS A 201 -9.57 0.43 10.07
N GLY A 202 -8.56 1.04 9.47
CA GLY A 202 -7.42 0.33 8.90
C GLY A 202 -6.41 -0.10 9.97
N LYS A 203 -5.47 -0.97 9.59
CA LYS A 203 -4.35 -1.34 10.44
C LYS A 203 -3.55 -0.10 10.82
N ASP A 204 -3.27 0.05 12.12
CA ASP A 204 -2.59 1.22 12.73
C ASP A 204 -3.27 2.59 12.54
N PHE A 205 -4.46 2.66 11.93
CA PHE A 205 -5.17 3.93 11.72
C PHE A 205 -5.65 4.55 13.04
N GLU A 206 -6.05 3.73 14.02
CA GLU A 206 -6.42 4.23 15.34
C GLU A 206 -5.23 4.89 16.05
N LYS A 207 -4.04 4.26 15.99
CA LYS A 207 -2.82 4.84 16.54
C LYS A 207 -2.48 6.16 15.86
N TYR A 208 -2.69 6.25 14.55
CA TYR A 208 -2.51 7.50 13.79
C TYR A 208 -3.44 8.61 14.29
N TYR A 209 -4.70 8.29 14.57
CA TYR A 209 -5.67 9.22 15.15
C TYR A 209 -5.27 9.69 16.56
N GLU A 210 -4.88 8.77 17.43
CA GLU A 210 -4.42 9.10 18.78
C GLU A 210 -3.15 9.97 18.74
N ARG A 211 -2.22 9.66 17.83
CA ARG A 211 -1.03 10.50 17.58
C ARG A 211 -1.40 11.90 17.12
N ALA A 212 -2.34 12.05 16.18
CA ALA A 212 -2.78 13.36 15.71
C ALA A 212 -3.31 14.25 16.86
N LYS A 213 -4.11 13.67 17.76
CA LYS A 213 -4.59 14.37 18.96
C LYS A 213 -3.45 14.75 19.90
N ALA A 214 -2.50 13.83 20.13
CA ALA A 214 -1.33 14.09 20.97
C ALA A 214 -0.43 15.20 20.39
N GLU A 215 -0.36 15.33 19.07
CA GLU A 215 0.33 16.40 18.35
C GLU A 215 -0.49 17.70 18.26
N GLY A 216 -1.67 17.77 18.89
CA GLY A 216 -2.47 18.98 19.02
C GLY A 216 -3.48 19.23 17.90
N VAL A 217 -3.86 18.21 17.13
CA VAL A 217 -5.01 18.29 16.21
C VAL A 217 -6.30 18.24 17.02
N ARG A 218 -7.09 19.32 16.98
CA ARG A 218 -8.39 19.40 17.66
C ARG A 218 -9.41 18.57 16.89
N CYS A 219 -9.97 17.54 17.51
CA CYS A 219 -11.02 16.72 16.90
C CYS A 219 -12.36 17.01 17.57
N ILE A 220 -13.24 17.72 16.88
CA ILE A 220 -14.53 18.19 17.41
C ILE A 220 -15.65 17.41 16.76
N ARG A 221 -16.48 16.78 17.60
CA ARG A 221 -17.64 16.04 17.13
C ARG A 221 -18.82 16.97 16.85
N SER A 222 -18.82 17.58 15.68
CA SER A 222 -19.93 18.40 15.21
C SER A 222 -19.98 18.37 13.68
N ARG A 223 -21.19 18.28 13.11
CA ARG A 223 -21.38 18.47 11.68
C ARG A 223 -21.66 19.95 11.43
N VAL A 224 -20.65 20.70 11.01
CA VAL A 224 -20.78 22.10 10.64
C VAL A 224 -21.77 22.23 9.48
N HIS A 225 -22.83 23.02 9.68
CA HIS A 225 -23.87 23.19 8.67
C HIS A 225 -23.52 24.29 7.66
N THR A 226 -23.11 25.47 8.14
CA THR A 226 -22.89 26.66 7.30
C THR A 226 -21.50 27.25 7.52
N ILE A 227 -20.87 27.69 6.43
CA ILE A 227 -19.69 28.57 6.45
C ILE A 227 -20.14 29.97 6.04
N THR A 228 -19.73 30.98 6.81
CA THR A 228 -19.94 32.39 6.47
C THR A 228 -18.62 33.15 6.46
N GLU A 229 -18.61 34.35 5.88
CA GLU A 229 -17.44 35.23 5.93
C GLU A 229 -17.55 36.11 7.18
N ALA A 230 -16.48 36.14 7.98
CA ALA A 230 -16.41 36.93 9.20
C ALA A 230 -16.13 38.41 8.91
N ASP A 231 -15.32 38.68 7.87
CA ASP A 231 -14.87 40.01 7.48
C ASP A 231 -14.37 40.05 6.03
N GLU A 232 -14.08 41.24 5.51
CA GLU A 232 -13.61 41.45 4.12
C GLU A 232 -12.20 40.88 3.83
N THR A 233 -11.50 40.32 4.83
CA THR A 233 -10.17 39.72 4.65
C THR A 233 -10.23 38.26 4.18
N GLY A 234 -11.43 37.70 4.05
CA GLY A 234 -11.65 36.30 3.68
C GLY A 234 -11.55 35.34 4.85
N THR A 235 -11.60 35.83 6.09
CA THR A 235 -11.72 35.00 7.30
C THR A 235 -13.10 34.34 7.34
N LEU A 236 -13.15 33.06 7.69
CA LEU A 236 -14.38 32.26 7.71
C LEU A 236 -14.92 32.12 9.14
N ALA A 237 -16.21 32.38 9.34
CA ALA A 237 -16.91 32.12 10.61
C ALA A 237 -17.73 30.83 10.51
N LEU A 238 -17.46 29.91 11.46
CA LEU A 238 -18.14 28.63 11.60
C LEU A 238 -18.84 28.57 12.96
N SER A 239 -20.12 28.16 12.96
CA SER A 239 -20.90 27.90 14.17
C SER A 239 -21.13 26.40 14.34
N TYR A 240 -20.83 25.86 15.52
CA TYR A 240 -20.96 24.44 15.81
C TYR A 240 -21.39 24.18 17.25
N VAL A 241 -21.92 22.98 17.49
CA VAL A 241 -22.39 22.56 18.82
C VAL A 241 -21.36 21.66 19.48
N SER A 242 -21.01 21.95 20.73
CA SER A 242 -20.13 21.13 21.56
C SER A 242 -20.83 19.87 22.07
N ASP A 243 -20.06 18.94 22.64
CA ASP A 243 -20.64 17.74 23.28
C ASP A 243 -21.58 18.06 24.46
N SER A 244 -21.47 19.25 25.08
CA SER A 244 -22.37 19.72 26.15
C SER A 244 -23.62 20.45 25.62
N GLY A 245 -23.76 20.60 24.30
CA GLY A 245 -24.88 21.33 23.68
C GLY A 245 -24.66 22.84 23.59
N GLU A 246 -23.47 23.35 23.92
CA GLU A 246 -23.12 24.77 23.77
C GLU A 246 -22.86 25.13 22.31
N ILE A 247 -23.43 26.25 21.85
CA ILE A 247 -23.14 26.80 20.52
C ILE A 247 -21.85 27.62 20.61
N ILE A 248 -20.89 27.29 19.76
CA ILE A 248 -19.57 27.94 19.68
C ILE A 248 -19.43 28.54 18.29
N ASP A 249 -19.12 29.83 18.24
CA ASP A 249 -18.72 30.54 17.02
C ASP A 249 -17.20 30.70 17.01
N GLU A 250 -16.54 30.20 15.98
CA GLU A 250 -15.08 30.30 15.83
C GLU A 250 -14.70 30.72 14.41
N ASN A 251 -13.67 31.57 14.33
CA ASN A 251 -13.11 32.04 13.07
C ASN A 251 -11.92 31.19 12.62
N PHE A 252 -11.85 30.93 11.32
CA PHE A 252 -10.81 30.15 10.66
C PHE A 252 -10.28 30.90 9.44
N ASP A 253 -8.98 30.77 9.18
CA ASP A 253 -8.35 31.39 8.01
C ASP A 253 -8.66 30.63 6.71
N MET A 254 -9.00 29.35 6.83
CA MET A 254 -9.35 28.47 5.71
C MET A 254 -10.23 27.30 6.17
N ALA A 255 -11.04 26.76 5.27
CA ALA A 255 -11.81 25.55 5.48
C ALA A 255 -11.52 24.52 4.37
N VAL A 256 -11.26 23.28 4.76
CA VAL A 256 -11.05 22.13 3.88
C VAL A 256 -12.28 21.22 3.95
N LEU A 257 -13.01 21.15 2.85
CA LEU A 257 -14.14 20.25 2.64
C LEU A 257 -13.60 18.86 2.33
N SER A 258 -13.72 17.93 3.28
CA SER A 258 -13.34 16.53 3.08
C SER A 258 -14.38 15.84 2.20
N VAL A 259 -14.20 15.96 0.88
CA VAL A 259 -15.12 15.47 -0.16
C VAL A 259 -15.11 13.96 -0.31
N GLY A 260 -16.29 13.40 -0.55
CA GLY A 260 -16.53 11.99 -0.80
C GLY A 260 -16.05 11.52 -2.18
N MET A 261 -16.23 10.22 -2.42
CA MET A 261 -15.93 9.53 -3.68
C MET A 261 -17.21 9.07 -4.37
N GLU A 262 -17.27 9.25 -5.69
CA GLU A 262 -18.40 8.84 -6.54
C GLU A 262 -17.90 8.10 -7.79
N PRO A 263 -18.69 7.20 -8.38
CA PRO A 263 -18.42 6.70 -9.73
C PRO A 263 -18.49 7.85 -10.76
N SER A 264 -17.59 7.86 -11.74
CA SER A 264 -17.70 8.80 -12.86
C SER A 264 -18.74 8.34 -13.87
N ASP A 265 -19.38 9.27 -14.57
CA ASP A 265 -20.40 8.97 -15.58
C ASP A 265 -19.82 8.08 -16.70
N SER A 266 -18.55 8.29 -17.06
CA SER A 266 -17.81 7.43 -17.98
C SER A 266 -17.58 6.01 -17.47
N ALA A 267 -17.45 5.82 -16.16
CA ALA A 267 -17.30 4.50 -15.57
C ALA A 267 -18.63 3.74 -15.52
N ILE A 268 -19.74 4.46 -15.31
CA ILE A 268 -21.11 3.91 -15.37
C ILE A 268 -21.41 3.47 -16.81
N ASP A 269 -21.19 4.34 -17.80
CA ASP A 269 -21.36 4.01 -19.23
C ASP A 269 -20.49 2.81 -19.66
N LEU A 270 -19.25 2.72 -19.16
CA LEU A 270 -18.40 1.55 -19.40
C LEU A 270 -19.00 0.26 -18.81
N ALA A 271 -19.49 0.31 -17.57
CA ALA A 271 -20.11 -0.83 -16.89
C ALA A 271 -21.35 -1.33 -17.66
N GLU A 272 -22.21 -0.41 -18.09
CA GLU A 272 -23.40 -0.72 -18.90
C GLU A 272 -23.04 -1.35 -20.25
N LYS A 273 -22.06 -0.77 -20.97
CA LYS A 273 -21.56 -1.33 -22.25
C LYS A 273 -20.95 -2.71 -22.09
N MET A 274 -20.32 -2.97 -20.94
CA MET A 274 -19.77 -4.29 -20.60
C MET A 274 -20.85 -5.26 -20.11
N GLY A 275 -22.07 -4.80 -19.87
CA GLY A 275 -23.17 -5.62 -19.36
C GLY A 275 -22.89 -6.19 -17.96
N VAL A 276 -22.21 -5.42 -17.10
CA VAL A 276 -22.01 -5.76 -15.70
C VAL A 276 -23.03 -5.03 -14.83
N GLU A 277 -23.52 -5.69 -13.79
CA GLU A 277 -24.48 -5.11 -12.86
C GLU A 277 -23.83 -4.02 -11.99
N ILE A 278 -24.56 -2.93 -11.78
CA ILE A 278 -24.24 -1.86 -10.84
C ILE A 278 -25.25 -1.84 -9.70
N ASN A 279 -24.83 -1.42 -8.51
CA ASN A 279 -25.68 -1.32 -7.34
C ASN A 279 -26.47 0.00 -7.29
N GLY A 280 -27.28 0.19 -6.25
CA GLY A 280 -28.09 1.41 -6.07
C GLY A 280 -27.30 2.72 -5.91
N TYR A 281 -25.97 2.63 -5.78
CA TYR A 281 -25.05 3.78 -5.70
C TYR A 281 -24.14 3.89 -6.92
N ASN A 282 -24.45 3.17 -8.01
CA ASN A 282 -23.70 3.14 -9.27
C ASN A 282 -22.29 2.52 -9.20
N PHE A 283 -21.92 1.82 -8.12
CA PHE A 283 -20.71 1.01 -8.10
C PHE A 283 -20.96 -0.35 -8.77
N ILE A 284 -19.92 -0.96 -9.34
CA ILE A 284 -20.03 -2.33 -9.90
C ILE A 284 -20.33 -3.31 -8.76
N GLN A 285 -21.42 -4.05 -8.90
CA GLN A 285 -21.89 -4.99 -7.90
C GLN A 285 -21.03 -6.26 -7.88
N THR A 286 -20.64 -6.69 -6.68
CA THR A 286 -19.96 -7.98 -6.43
C THR A 286 -20.57 -8.68 -5.21
N GLY A 287 -20.21 -9.94 -4.96
CA GLY A 287 -20.65 -10.72 -3.81
C GLY A 287 -19.59 -10.80 -2.69
N ASP A 288 -20.01 -10.99 -1.44
CA ASP A 288 -19.10 -11.08 -0.29
C ASP A 288 -18.20 -12.35 -0.34
N THR A 289 -18.67 -13.43 -0.97
CA THR A 289 -17.88 -14.66 -1.20
C THR A 289 -17.07 -14.64 -2.50
N ALA A 290 -17.27 -13.63 -3.34
CA ALA A 290 -16.59 -13.45 -4.62
C ALA A 290 -16.31 -11.95 -4.89
N PRO A 291 -15.47 -11.30 -4.06
CA PRO A 291 -15.42 -9.84 -3.91
C PRO A 291 -14.97 -9.06 -5.15
N VAL A 292 -14.33 -9.72 -6.13
CA VAL A 292 -13.81 -9.12 -7.36
C VAL A 292 -14.47 -9.66 -8.64
N ALA A 293 -15.39 -10.61 -8.51
CA ALA A 293 -16.12 -11.17 -9.65
C ALA A 293 -17.38 -10.35 -9.92
N THR A 294 -17.58 -9.96 -11.18
CA THR A 294 -18.80 -9.25 -11.59
C THR A 294 -19.93 -10.24 -11.94
N SER A 295 -21.11 -9.72 -12.26
CA SER A 295 -22.23 -10.52 -12.77
C SER A 295 -21.94 -11.21 -14.10
N ARG A 296 -20.88 -10.80 -14.83
CA ARG A 296 -20.50 -11.36 -16.12
C ARG A 296 -19.21 -12.19 -16.03
N PRO A 297 -19.27 -13.51 -16.29
CA PRO A 297 -18.08 -14.37 -16.30
C PRO A 297 -16.99 -13.86 -17.25
N GLY A 298 -15.73 -13.91 -16.79
CA GLY A 298 -14.57 -13.38 -17.52
C GLY A 298 -14.34 -11.87 -17.33
N ILE A 299 -15.25 -11.17 -16.65
CA ILE A 299 -15.08 -9.76 -16.29
C ILE A 299 -14.96 -9.63 -14.77
N TYR A 300 -13.88 -8.98 -14.35
CA TYR A 300 -13.54 -8.73 -12.96
C TYR A 300 -13.44 -7.24 -12.69
N VAL A 301 -13.41 -6.86 -11.43
CA VAL A 301 -13.34 -5.46 -11.01
C VAL A 301 -12.34 -5.28 -9.87
N ALA A 302 -11.66 -4.13 -9.83
CA ALA A 302 -10.80 -3.76 -8.72
C ALA A 302 -10.77 -2.25 -8.48
N GLY A 303 -10.55 -1.87 -7.22
CA GLY A 303 -10.38 -0.47 -6.83
C GLY A 303 -11.71 0.24 -6.56
N ALA A 304 -11.70 1.57 -6.67
CA ALA A 304 -12.79 2.41 -6.20
C ALA A 304 -14.10 2.26 -7.00
N ILE A 305 -14.05 1.75 -8.23
CA ILE A 305 -15.26 1.52 -9.05
C ILE A 305 -16.14 0.37 -8.50
N GLN A 306 -15.58 -0.54 -7.71
CA GLN A 306 -16.36 -1.56 -6.99
C GLN A 306 -16.98 -1.01 -5.69
N GLY A 307 -16.48 0.11 -5.19
CA GLY A 307 -16.90 0.71 -3.91
C GLY A 307 -15.79 1.56 -3.30
N VAL A 308 -16.15 2.49 -2.43
CA VAL A 308 -15.23 3.44 -1.79
C VAL A 308 -14.23 2.76 -0.83
N LYS A 309 -12.93 2.95 -1.09
CA LYS A 309 -11.83 2.28 -0.37
C LYS A 309 -10.50 3.02 -0.51
N ASP A 310 -9.53 2.61 0.29
CA ASP A 310 -8.18 3.19 0.29
C ASP A 310 -7.22 2.51 -0.72
N ILE A 311 -5.98 2.99 -0.76
CA ILE A 311 -4.93 2.47 -1.66
C ILE A 311 -4.57 1.01 -1.32
N PRO A 312 -4.25 0.64 -0.06
CA PRO A 312 -3.98 -0.76 0.31
C PRO A 312 -5.06 -1.73 -0.19
N GLU A 313 -6.33 -1.41 0.03
CA GLU A 313 -7.45 -2.26 -0.37
C GLU A 313 -7.60 -2.31 -1.90
N SER A 314 -7.36 -1.20 -2.59
CA SER A 314 -7.38 -1.16 -4.07
C SER A 314 -6.26 -2.01 -4.69
N VAL A 315 -5.04 -1.95 -4.14
CA VAL A 315 -3.89 -2.74 -4.60
C VAL A 315 -4.12 -4.24 -4.34
N MET A 316 -4.69 -4.56 -3.17
CA MET A 316 -5.12 -5.91 -2.83
C MET A 316 -6.17 -6.42 -3.82
N GLN A 317 -7.24 -5.67 -4.09
CA GLN A 317 -8.28 -6.06 -5.06
C GLN A 317 -7.72 -6.21 -6.48
N ALA A 318 -6.79 -5.37 -6.90
CA ALA A 318 -6.15 -5.51 -8.21
C ALA A 318 -5.41 -6.85 -8.33
N SER A 319 -4.68 -7.24 -7.29
CA SER A 319 -4.01 -8.54 -7.22
C SER A 319 -5.01 -9.71 -7.16
N ALA A 320 -6.14 -9.54 -6.44
CA ALA A 320 -7.20 -10.54 -6.39
C ALA A 320 -7.91 -10.73 -7.74
N ALA A 321 -8.22 -9.64 -8.44
CA ALA A 321 -8.80 -9.68 -9.79
C ALA A 321 -7.82 -10.32 -10.79
N ALA A 322 -6.52 -10.01 -10.68
CA ALA A 322 -5.47 -10.68 -11.45
C ALA A 322 -5.40 -12.18 -11.16
N CYS A 323 -5.59 -12.59 -9.89
CA CYS A 323 -5.69 -14.01 -9.52
C CYS A 323 -6.83 -14.71 -10.25
N ARG A 324 -8.04 -14.13 -10.21
CA ARG A 324 -9.23 -14.72 -10.84
C ARG A 324 -9.12 -14.76 -12.36
N ALA A 325 -8.57 -13.71 -12.97
CA ALA A 325 -8.24 -13.72 -14.39
C ALA A 325 -7.18 -14.79 -14.72
N GLY A 326 -6.18 -14.97 -13.84
CA GLY A 326 -5.11 -15.95 -13.97
C GLY A 326 -5.58 -17.40 -13.88
N VAL A 327 -6.57 -17.70 -13.04
CA VAL A 327 -7.24 -19.02 -12.97
C VAL A 327 -7.85 -19.37 -14.33
N ASN A 328 -8.65 -18.47 -14.92
CA ASN A 328 -9.28 -18.72 -16.22
C ASN A 328 -8.27 -18.83 -17.38
N LEU A 329 -7.10 -18.23 -17.23
CA LEU A 329 -6.05 -18.19 -18.26
C LEU A 329 -4.90 -19.16 -17.98
N ALA A 330 -5.02 -20.04 -16.99
CA ALA A 330 -3.94 -20.91 -16.53
C ALA A 330 -3.36 -21.77 -17.66
N SER A 331 -4.23 -22.32 -18.53
CA SER A 331 -3.84 -23.15 -19.67
C SER A 331 -3.14 -22.38 -20.80
N ALA A 332 -3.31 -21.05 -20.87
CA ALA A 332 -2.70 -20.18 -21.86
C ALA A 332 -1.45 -19.44 -21.32
N ARG A 333 -1.08 -19.67 -20.05
CA ARG A 333 0.07 -19.04 -19.40
C ARG A 333 1.35 -19.29 -20.22
N GLY A 334 2.13 -18.23 -20.44
CA GLY A 334 3.38 -18.32 -21.20
C GLY A 334 3.20 -18.26 -22.73
N SER A 335 2.02 -18.54 -23.28
CA SER A 335 1.80 -18.67 -24.74
C SER A 335 2.08 -17.41 -25.56
N GLN A 336 2.06 -16.23 -24.92
CA GLN A 336 2.34 -14.94 -25.55
C GLN A 336 3.53 -14.20 -24.91
N VAL A 337 4.31 -14.87 -24.07
CA VAL A 337 5.52 -14.27 -23.47
C VAL A 337 6.55 -14.07 -24.57
N LYS A 338 7.12 -12.87 -24.63
CA LYS A 338 8.28 -12.55 -25.46
C LYS A 338 9.47 -12.30 -24.54
N GLU A 339 10.47 -13.14 -24.62
CA GLU A 339 11.72 -12.91 -23.89
C GLU A 339 12.52 -11.79 -24.56
N LYS A 340 13.08 -10.90 -23.75
CA LYS A 340 13.99 -9.88 -24.22
C LYS A 340 15.37 -10.53 -24.38
N GLU A 341 15.84 -10.64 -25.61
CA GLU A 341 17.20 -11.09 -25.89
C GLU A 341 18.20 -9.95 -25.65
N PHE A 342 19.23 -10.24 -24.86
CA PHE A 342 20.36 -9.32 -24.66
C PHE A 342 21.53 -9.74 -25.56
N PRO A 343 22.33 -8.78 -26.05
CA PRO A 343 23.60 -9.11 -26.68
C PRO A 343 24.49 -9.96 -25.77
N LYS A 344 25.33 -10.82 -26.37
CA LYS A 344 26.29 -11.64 -25.62
C LYS A 344 27.23 -10.76 -24.81
N GLU A 345 27.41 -11.08 -23.53
CA GLU A 345 28.35 -10.38 -22.66
C GLU A 345 29.80 -10.54 -23.19
N GLY A 346 30.49 -9.42 -23.34
CA GLY A 346 31.91 -9.37 -23.67
C GLY A 346 32.78 -9.78 -22.47
N ASP A 347 33.88 -10.48 -22.73
CA ASP A 347 34.87 -10.79 -21.70
C ASP A 347 35.83 -9.60 -21.54
N VAL A 348 35.79 -8.98 -20.37
CA VAL A 348 36.57 -7.78 -20.01
C VAL A 348 37.35 -7.98 -18.71
N ALA A 349 37.56 -9.23 -18.29
CA ALA A 349 38.23 -9.56 -17.04
C ALA A 349 39.72 -9.15 -17.06
N ASP A 350 40.39 -9.31 -18.19
CA ASP A 350 41.82 -9.02 -18.38
C ASP A 350 42.08 -7.67 -19.07
N GLU A 351 41.03 -6.85 -19.28
CA GLU A 351 41.17 -5.53 -19.91
C GLU A 351 41.42 -4.42 -18.88
N ASP A 352 42.23 -3.43 -19.26
CA ASP A 352 42.38 -2.21 -18.46
C ASP A 352 41.03 -1.49 -18.31
N PRO A 353 40.70 -0.92 -17.13
CA PRO A 353 39.44 -0.22 -16.95
C PRO A 353 39.31 1.01 -17.86
N ARG A 354 38.21 1.04 -18.61
CA ARG A 354 37.74 2.14 -19.46
C ARG A 354 36.36 2.57 -18.97
N ILE A 355 36.35 3.60 -18.13
CA ILE A 355 35.17 4.02 -17.38
C ILE A 355 34.42 5.11 -18.15
N GLY A 356 33.12 4.91 -18.36
CA GLY A 356 32.20 5.97 -18.79
C GLY A 356 31.45 6.57 -17.60
N VAL A 357 31.48 7.90 -17.47
CA VAL A 357 30.81 8.61 -16.37
C VAL A 357 29.65 9.43 -16.91
N PHE A 358 28.44 9.18 -16.42
CA PHE A 358 27.24 9.90 -16.83
C PHE A 358 26.70 10.72 -15.66
N VAL A 359 26.76 12.04 -15.76
CA VAL A 359 26.36 12.97 -14.69
C VAL A 359 24.96 13.52 -14.98
N CYS A 360 24.02 13.26 -14.07
CA CYS A 360 22.61 13.62 -14.24
C CYS A 360 22.30 14.99 -13.63
N ASN A 361 21.55 15.82 -14.36
CA ASN A 361 20.98 17.06 -13.80
C ASN A 361 19.70 16.79 -12.98
N CYS A 362 18.94 15.76 -13.35
CA CYS A 362 17.63 15.44 -12.75
C CYS A 362 16.69 16.67 -12.74
N GLY A 363 16.68 17.43 -13.84
CA GLY A 363 16.07 18.75 -13.90
C GLY A 363 16.76 19.73 -12.97
N VAL A 364 16.02 20.30 -12.03
CA VAL A 364 16.57 21.22 -11.01
C VAL A 364 16.99 20.52 -9.72
N ASN A 365 16.74 19.21 -9.57
CA ASN A 365 17.02 18.49 -8.33
C ASN A 365 18.52 18.31 -8.04
N ILE A 366 19.33 18.17 -9.09
CA ILE A 366 20.80 18.15 -8.97
C ILE A 366 21.33 19.44 -9.59
N GLY A 367 21.02 19.69 -10.86
CA GLY A 367 21.55 20.85 -11.61
C GLY A 367 21.12 22.23 -11.08
N GLY A 368 20.08 22.30 -10.25
CA GLY A 368 19.69 23.55 -9.58
C GLY A 368 20.54 23.88 -8.34
N ILE A 369 21.26 22.89 -7.80
CA ILE A 369 21.94 22.97 -6.49
C ILE A 369 23.44 22.72 -6.63
N ALA A 370 23.87 21.75 -7.44
CA ALA A 370 25.28 21.49 -7.72
C ALA A 370 25.64 21.88 -9.16
N ASP A 371 26.88 22.31 -9.36
CA ASP A 371 27.43 22.60 -10.69
C ASP A 371 27.79 21.29 -11.41
N VAL A 372 26.80 20.75 -12.12
CA VAL A 372 26.92 19.52 -12.91
C VAL A 372 28.04 19.60 -13.96
N PRO A 373 28.18 20.70 -14.74
CA PRO A 373 29.33 20.89 -15.62
C PRO A 373 30.69 20.77 -14.91
N ALA A 374 30.84 21.40 -13.73
CA ALA A 374 32.09 21.31 -12.97
C ALA A 374 32.36 19.88 -12.45
N ILE A 375 31.33 19.13 -12.08
CA ILE A 375 31.44 17.72 -11.68
C ILE A 375 31.87 16.85 -12.87
N ALA A 376 31.26 17.07 -14.04
CA ALA A 376 31.60 16.34 -15.26
C ALA A 376 33.03 16.63 -15.72
N GLU A 377 33.45 17.89 -15.70
CA GLU A 377 34.83 18.26 -16.05
C GLU A 377 35.84 17.66 -15.07
N TYR A 378 35.53 17.66 -13.77
CA TYR A 378 36.35 16.99 -12.78
C TYR A 378 36.48 15.49 -13.06
N ALA A 379 35.38 14.81 -13.38
CA ALA A 379 35.38 13.38 -13.68
C ALA A 379 36.32 13.03 -14.85
N LYS A 380 36.44 13.88 -15.88
CA LYS A 380 37.36 13.67 -17.00
C LYS A 380 38.83 13.63 -16.58
N SER A 381 39.19 14.32 -15.49
CA SER A 381 40.57 14.37 -15.00
C SER A 381 41.00 13.10 -14.25
N LEU A 382 40.07 12.22 -13.91
CA LEU A 382 40.33 11.06 -13.06
C LEU A 382 40.89 9.87 -13.87
N PRO A 383 41.75 9.03 -13.26
CA PRO A 383 42.31 7.85 -13.91
C PRO A 383 41.23 6.91 -14.45
N ASN A 384 41.55 6.22 -15.56
CA ASN A 384 40.68 5.23 -16.23
C ASN A 384 39.39 5.79 -16.85
N VAL A 385 39.05 7.06 -16.62
CA VAL A 385 37.89 7.69 -17.26
C VAL A 385 38.18 7.95 -18.73
N SER A 386 37.40 7.30 -19.60
CA SER A 386 37.55 7.38 -21.06
C SER A 386 36.47 8.21 -21.72
N TYR A 387 35.33 8.40 -21.06
CA TYR A 387 34.20 9.18 -21.58
C TYR A 387 33.42 9.80 -20.42
N VAL A 388 32.96 11.04 -20.60
CA VAL A 388 32.06 11.71 -19.66
C VAL A 388 30.95 12.42 -20.42
N GLU A 389 29.72 12.26 -19.97
CA GLU A 389 28.55 12.91 -20.55
C GLU A 389 27.61 13.47 -19.48
N GLU A 390 27.07 14.66 -19.77
CA GLU A 390 26.05 15.32 -18.98
C GLU A 390 24.68 15.05 -19.59
N ASN A 391 23.75 14.56 -18.77
CA ASN A 391 22.38 14.27 -19.20
C ASN A 391 21.39 15.08 -18.38
N LEU A 392 20.29 15.50 -19.01
CA LEU A 392 19.20 16.13 -18.26
C LEU A 392 18.53 15.11 -17.33
N PHE A 393 18.23 13.92 -17.86
CA PHE A 393 17.69 12.78 -17.14
C PHE A 393 18.33 11.48 -17.61
N THR A 394 19.38 11.01 -16.94
CA THR A 394 20.09 9.77 -17.34
C THR A 394 19.18 8.53 -17.33
N CYS A 395 18.12 8.51 -16.52
CA CYS A 395 17.15 7.40 -16.49
C CYS A 395 16.10 7.44 -17.61
N SER A 396 16.07 8.47 -18.45
CA SER A 396 15.18 8.52 -19.60
C SER A 396 15.54 7.43 -20.63
N GLN A 397 14.55 6.91 -21.36
CA GLN A 397 14.77 5.83 -22.32
C GLN A 397 15.76 6.25 -23.42
N ASP A 398 15.64 7.47 -23.91
CA ASP A 398 16.54 8.04 -24.91
C ASP A 398 17.98 8.16 -24.41
N SER A 399 18.19 8.54 -23.15
CA SER A 399 19.53 8.56 -22.55
C SER A 399 20.11 7.15 -22.36
N GLN A 400 19.28 6.16 -22.03
CA GLN A 400 19.71 4.76 -21.91
C GLN A 400 20.08 4.17 -23.28
N ASP A 401 19.28 4.41 -24.30
CA ASP A 401 19.55 3.94 -25.66
C ASP A 401 20.85 4.55 -26.20
N LYS A 402 21.06 5.85 -25.99
CA LYS A 402 22.31 6.53 -26.32
C LYS A 402 23.50 6.00 -25.51
N MET A 403 23.31 5.72 -24.22
CA MET A 403 24.35 5.13 -23.37
C MET A 403 24.80 3.77 -23.94
N VAL A 404 23.88 2.94 -24.43
CA VAL A 404 24.20 1.66 -25.09
C VAL A 404 25.08 1.87 -26.32
N GLU A 405 24.78 2.87 -27.15
CA GLU A 405 25.59 3.22 -28.32
C GLU A 405 27.00 3.67 -27.91
N VAL A 406 27.09 4.62 -26.97
CA VAL A 406 28.36 5.16 -26.45
C VAL A 406 29.23 4.07 -25.84
N ILE A 407 28.66 3.14 -25.08
CA ILE A 407 29.39 2.00 -24.50
C ILE A 407 30.12 1.22 -25.61
N LYS A 408 29.43 0.94 -26.71
CA LYS A 408 29.97 0.19 -27.84
C LYS A 408 31.01 1.02 -28.62
N GLU A 409 30.70 2.27 -28.93
CA GLU A 409 31.57 3.15 -29.72
C GLU A 409 32.89 3.49 -29.01
N GLN A 410 32.81 3.83 -27.72
CA GLN A 410 33.96 4.23 -26.91
C GLN A 410 34.69 3.04 -26.28
N LYS A 411 34.19 1.82 -26.50
CA LYS A 411 34.68 0.57 -25.90
C LYS A 411 34.82 0.71 -24.38
N LEU A 412 33.75 1.15 -23.75
CA LEU A 412 33.69 1.27 -22.29
C LEU A 412 33.47 -0.12 -21.72
N ASN A 413 34.14 -0.45 -20.62
CA ASN A 413 33.98 -1.72 -19.93
C ASN A 413 33.58 -1.56 -18.47
N ARG A 414 33.43 -0.32 -17.98
CA ARG A 414 32.90 0.03 -16.66
C ARG A 414 32.05 1.29 -16.77
N ILE A 415 30.96 1.39 -16.01
CA ILE A 415 30.05 2.53 -16.06
C ILE A 415 29.80 3.09 -14.67
N VAL A 416 29.88 4.41 -14.55
CA VAL A 416 29.51 5.15 -13.35
C VAL A 416 28.40 6.13 -13.68
N VAL A 417 27.28 6.07 -12.97
CA VAL A 417 26.22 7.07 -13.06
C VAL A 417 26.20 7.92 -11.79
N ALA A 418 26.40 9.22 -11.95
CA ALA A 418 26.30 10.19 -10.86
C ALA A 418 24.90 10.82 -10.88
N ALA A 419 24.00 10.31 -10.04
CA ALA A 419 22.58 10.69 -10.06
C ALA A 419 21.88 10.49 -8.71
N CYS A 420 20.79 9.71 -8.72
CA CYS A 420 19.93 9.43 -7.58
C CYS A 420 20.37 8.20 -6.77
N THR A 421 19.46 7.60 -6.00
CA THR A 421 19.77 6.45 -5.16
C THR A 421 19.82 5.14 -5.96
N PRO A 422 20.84 4.27 -5.74
CA PRO A 422 20.92 2.96 -6.38
C PRO A 422 19.71 2.08 -6.05
N ARG A 423 19.09 2.26 -4.88
CA ARG A 423 17.87 1.54 -4.47
C ARG A 423 16.70 1.62 -5.47
N THR A 424 16.70 2.64 -6.34
CA THR A 424 15.61 2.88 -7.28
C THR A 424 15.99 2.58 -8.73
N HIS A 425 17.18 2.99 -9.17
CA HIS A 425 17.55 2.99 -10.59
C HIS A 425 18.79 2.17 -10.92
N GLU A 426 19.46 1.54 -9.95
CA GLU A 426 20.56 0.61 -10.25
C GLU A 426 20.10 -0.54 -11.16
N PRO A 427 18.96 -1.22 -10.91
CA PRO A 427 18.49 -2.28 -11.82
C PRO A 427 18.25 -1.79 -13.26
N LEU A 428 17.83 -0.54 -13.43
CA LEU A 428 17.61 0.07 -14.74
C LEU A 428 18.93 0.24 -15.51
N PHE A 429 19.96 0.76 -14.85
CA PHE A 429 21.27 0.94 -15.49
C PHE A 429 21.98 -0.41 -15.70
N GLN A 430 21.82 -1.36 -14.78
CA GLN A 430 22.28 -2.74 -14.99
C GLN A 430 21.65 -3.35 -16.24
N GLU A 431 20.34 -3.16 -16.48
CA GLU A 431 19.70 -3.57 -17.72
C GLU A 431 20.26 -2.82 -18.94
N THR A 432 20.59 -1.53 -18.81
CA THR A 432 21.25 -0.75 -19.87
C THR A 432 22.60 -1.34 -20.26
N LEU A 433 23.43 -1.74 -19.28
CA LEU A 433 24.69 -2.43 -19.53
C LEU A 433 24.47 -3.75 -20.26
N ARG A 434 23.47 -4.54 -19.86
CA ARG A 434 23.12 -5.78 -20.56
C ARG A 434 22.69 -5.52 -22.00
N ASN A 435 21.92 -4.46 -22.28
CA ASN A 435 21.57 -4.06 -23.65
C ASN A 435 22.82 -3.66 -24.48
N ALA A 436 23.91 -3.28 -23.81
CA ALA A 436 25.19 -3.00 -24.44
C ALA A 436 26.09 -4.22 -24.61
N GLY A 437 25.76 -5.37 -24.00
CA GLY A 437 26.62 -6.55 -23.95
C GLY A 437 27.69 -6.49 -22.86
N LEU A 438 27.47 -5.72 -21.79
CA LEU A 438 28.30 -5.71 -20.58
C LEU A 438 27.58 -6.39 -19.43
N ASN A 439 28.37 -7.01 -18.54
CA ASN A 439 27.86 -7.60 -17.31
C ASN A 439 27.30 -6.51 -16.37
N SER A 440 26.14 -6.77 -15.76
CA SER A 440 25.44 -5.84 -14.86
C SER A 440 26.30 -5.30 -13.71
N TYR A 441 27.27 -6.09 -13.22
CA TYR A 441 28.06 -5.74 -12.04
C TYR A 441 29.32 -4.93 -12.35
N LEU A 442 29.49 -4.54 -13.61
CA LEU A 442 30.50 -3.58 -14.08
C LEU A 442 30.02 -2.13 -13.96
N PHE A 443 29.04 -1.90 -13.08
CA PHE A 443 28.36 -0.64 -12.84
C PHE A 443 28.57 -0.19 -11.38
N ASP A 444 28.77 1.11 -11.17
CA ASP A 444 28.67 1.75 -9.86
C ASP A 444 27.84 3.04 -9.94
N MET A 445 27.30 3.49 -8.82
CA MET A 445 26.42 4.66 -8.77
C MET A 445 26.85 5.65 -7.68
N ALA A 446 27.19 6.87 -8.09
CA ALA A 446 27.43 7.97 -7.16
C ALA A 446 26.11 8.70 -6.85
N ASN A 447 25.63 8.59 -5.61
CA ASN A 447 24.38 9.20 -5.18
C ASN A 447 24.58 10.69 -4.82
N ILE A 448 24.64 11.53 -5.85
CA ILE A 448 24.82 12.98 -5.70
C ILE A 448 23.50 13.73 -5.49
N ARG A 449 22.34 13.06 -5.50
CA ARG A 449 21.04 13.69 -5.20
C ARG A 449 20.62 13.52 -3.75
N ASN A 450 20.26 12.30 -3.38
CA ASN A 450 19.65 11.99 -2.08
C ASN A 450 20.66 12.17 -0.93
N GLN A 451 21.94 11.92 -1.18
CA GLN A 451 23.02 12.05 -0.18
C GLN A 451 23.84 13.33 -0.34
N CYS A 452 23.50 14.20 -1.29
CA CYS A 452 24.23 15.45 -1.50
C CYS A 452 23.28 16.62 -1.79
N THR A 453 22.82 16.84 -3.03
CA THR A 453 22.10 18.08 -3.37
C THR A 453 20.83 18.32 -2.55
N TRP A 454 20.04 17.29 -2.24
CA TRP A 454 18.81 17.48 -1.45
C TRP A 454 19.08 17.85 0.02
N VAL A 455 20.18 17.38 0.59
CA VAL A 455 20.52 17.63 2.00
C VAL A 455 21.45 18.85 2.18
N HIS A 456 21.98 19.38 1.07
CA HIS A 456 22.89 20.53 1.02
C HIS A 456 22.35 21.66 0.13
N SER A 457 21.03 21.78 0.03
CA SER A 457 20.37 22.76 -0.87
C SER A 457 20.70 24.22 -0.57
N GLY A 458 21.11 24.54 0.66
CA GLY A 458 21.55 25.86 1.10
C GLY A 458 23.01 26.21 0.79
N ASP A 459 23.83 25.23 0.34
CA ASP A 459 25.26 25.43 0.09
C ASP A 459 25.69 24.71 -1.20
N LYS A 460 25.59 25.45 -2.31
CA LYS A 460 25.86 24.94 -3.66
C LYS A 460 27.32 24.57 -3.88
N GLU A 461 28.25 25.32 -3.28
CA GLU A 461 29.69 25.10 -3.44
C GLU A 461 30.07 23.78 -2.75
N THR A 462 29.68 23.61 -1.48
CA THR A 462 29.90 22.35 -0.74
C THR A 462 29.18 21.18 -1.40
N ALA A 463 27.97 21.37 -1.92
CA ALA A 463 27.25 20.32 -2.66
C ALA A 463 28.01 19.90 -3.93
N THR A 464 28.65 20.84 -4.62
CA THR A 464 29.45 20.55 -5.82
C THR A 464 30.73 19.79 -5.46
N GLU A 465 31.49 20.25 -4.47
CA GLU A 465 32.73 19.58 -4.04
C GLU A 465 32.47 18.18 -3.48
N LYS A 466 31.47 18.03 -2.62
CA LYS A 466 31.05 16.71 -2.13
C LYS A 466 30.63 15.78 -3.28
N SER A 467 29.96 16.31 -4.31
CA SER A 467 29.58 15.52 -5.48
C SER A 467 30.80 15.04 -6.26
N LYS A 468 31.84 15.87 -6.41
CA LYS A 468 33.13 15.47 -7.00
C LYS A 468 33.78 14.33 -6.23
N ASP A 469 33.79 14.39 -4.90
CA ASP A 469 34.35 13.33 -4.05
C ASP A 469 33.56 12.03 -4.21
N LEU A 470 32.23 12.08 -4.15
CA LEU A 470 31.37 10.90 -4.36
C LEU A 470 31.59 10.25 -5.74
N VAL A 471 31.76 11.07 -6.78
CA VAL A 471 32.08 10.60 -8.13
C VAL A 471 33.46 9.96 -8.17
N ARG A 472 34.48 10.57 -7.54
CA ARG A 472 35.84 10.01 -7.45
C ARG A 472 35.86 8.66 -6.73
N MET A 473 35.14 8.55 -5.62
CA MET A 473 34.97 7.30 -4.85
C MET A 473 34.36 6.19 -5.73
N ALA A 474 33.26 6.48 -6.42
CA ALA A 474 32.59 5.52 -7.30
C ALA A 474 33.47 5.11 -8.49
N ILE A 475 34.17 6.04 -9.13
CA ILE A 475 35.11 5.73 -10.23
C ILE A 475 36.24 4.83 -9.72
N LYS A 476 36.78 5.12 -8.54
CA LYS A 476 37.87 4.32 -7.99
C LYS A 476 37.42 2.90 -7.66
N ARG A 477 36.23 2.73 -7.10
CA ARG A 477 35.63 1.40 -6.89
C ARG A 477 35.32 0.70 -8.21
N ALA A 478 34.72 1.40 -9.18
CA ALA A 478 34.39 0.89 -10.50
C ALA A 478 35.60 0.32 -11.24
N SER A 479 36.79 0.91 -11.06
CA SER A 479 38.04 0.41 -11.63
C SER A 479 38.44 -0.99 -11.17
N LEU A 480 37.89 -1.47 -10.05
CA LEU A 480 38.15 -2.79 -9.46
C LEU A 480 36.94 -3.73 -9.54
N LEU A 481 35.86 -3.31 -10.20
CA LEU A 481 34.70 -4.18 -10.42
C LEU A 481 35.05 -5.27 -11.42
N GLU A 482 34.44 -6.42 -11.23
CA GLU A 482 34.63 -7.63 -12.04
C GLU A 482 33.26 -8.12 -12.54
N PRO A 483 33.19 -8.82 -13.68
CA PRO A 483 31.95 -9.41 -14.13
C PRO A 483 31.52 -10.50 -13.16
N ILE A 484 30.28 -10.44 -12.70
CA ILE A 484 29.71 -11.44 -11.78
C ILE A 484 28.62 -12.19 -12.54
N PRO A 485 28.75 -13.51 -12.73
CA PRO A 485 27.72 -14.29 -13.42
C PRO A 485 26.44 -14.29 -12.59
N ALA A 486 25.30 -14.18 -13.28
CA ALA A 486 24.02 -14.37 -12.64
C ALA A 486 23.92 -15.81 -12.13
N VAL A 487 23.44 -15.98 -10.90
CA VAL A 487 23.16 -17.30 -10.34
C VAL A 487 21.65 -17.50 -10.36
N SER A 488 21.21 -18.57 -10.99
CA SER A 488 19.81 -18.98 -11.04
C SER A 488 19.64 -20.33 -10.38
N VAL A 489 18.51 -20.51 -9.71
CA VAL A 489 18.09 -21.76 -9.10
C VAL A 489 16.70 -22.10 -9.57
N GLU A 490 16.46 -23.37 -9.86
CA GLU A 490 15.13 -23.86 -10.24
C GLU A 490 14.13 -23.59 -9.11
N ILE A 491 12.88 -23.34 -9.48
CA ILE A 491 11.81 -23.06 -8.52
C ILE A 491 11.03 -24.35 -8.26
N GLU A 492 10.91 -24.74 -7.00
CA GLU A 492 9.95 -25.72 -6.52
C GLU A 492 8.53 -25.18 -6.77
N LYS A 493 7.77 -25.82 -7.67
CA LYS A 493 6.50 -25.31 -8.22
C LYS A 493 5.29 -25.56 -7.32
N SER A 494 5.51 -25.60 -6.01
CA SER A 494 4.48 -25.87 -5.00
C SER A 494 4.48 -24.77 -3.92
N ALA A 495 3.38 -24.69 -3.16
CA ALA A 495 3.21 -23.70 -2.11
C ALA A 495 2.87 -24.36 -0.77
N LEU A 496 3.32 -23.74 0.31
CA LEU A 496 2.87 -24.06 1.66
C LEU A 496 1.92 -22.97 2.18
N VAL A 497 0.76 -23.37 2.69
CA VAL A 497 -0.21 -22.48 3.33
C VAL A 497 -0.33 -22.83 4.82
N ILE A 498 -0.04 -21.88 5.70
CA ILE A 498 -0.08 -22.06 7.15
C ILE A 498 -1.40 -21.51 7.68
N GLY A 499 -2.33 -22.39 8.04
CA GLY A 499 -3.68 -22.07 8.51
C GLY A 499 -4.75 -22.43 7.46
N GLY A 500 -5.73 -23.21 7.88
CA GLY A 500 -6.84 -23.76 7.10
C GLY A 500 -8.18 -23.01 7.30
N GLY A 501 -8.13 -21.73 7.68
CA GLY A 501 -9.31 -20.85 7.65
C GLY A 501 -9.73 -20.47 6.22
N VAL A 502 -10.82 -19.70 6.07
CA VAL A 502 -11.30 -19.24 4.75
C VAL A 502 -10.20 -18.60 3.90
N ALA A 503 -9.33 -17.77 4.51
CA ALA A 503 -8.23 -17.13 3.80
C ALA A 503 -7.21 -18.16 3.27
N GLY A 504 -6.74 -19.08 4.11
CA GLY A 504 -5.77 -20.09 3.69
C GLY A 504 -6.33 -21.07 2.65
N MET A 505 -7.56 -21.55 2.86
CA MET A 505 -8.25 -22.40 1.89
C MET A 505 -8.43 -21.70 0.54
N THR A 506 -8.84 -20.43 0.54
CA THR A 506 -8.98 -19.63 -0.69
C THR A 506 -7.65 -19.48 -1.40
N ALA A 507 -6.56 -19.23 -0.67
CA ALA A 507 -5.23 -19.07 -1.24
C ALA A 507 -4.73 -20.40 -1.87
N ALA A 508 -4.87 -21.51 -1.16
CA ALA A 508 -4.51 -22.84 -1.65
C ALA A 508 -5.30 -23.22 -2.90
N LEU A 509 -6.63 -23.05 -2.87
CA LEU A 509 -7.49 -23.32 -4.02
C LEU A 509 -7.14 -22.44 -5.22
N SER A 510 -6.89 -21.15 -4.99
CA SER A 510 -6.52 -20.23 -6.08
C SER A 510 -5.16 -20.55 -6.73
N LEU A 511 -4.23 -21.14 -5.99
CA LEU A 511 -2.95 -21.63 -6.53
C LEU A 511 -3.13 -22.95 -7.28
N ALA A 512 -3.88 -23.87 -6.70
CA ALA A 512 -4.13 -25.20 -7.28
C ALA A 512 -4.93 -25.11 -8.58
N ASP A 513 -5.98 -24.27 -8.63
CA ASP A 513 -6.76 -23.96 -9.83
C ASP A 513 -5.89 -23.34 -10.95
N GLN A 514 -4.72 -22.78 -10.60
CA GLN A 514 -3.75 -22.24 -11.55
C GLN A 514 -2.67 -23.24 -11.97
N GLY A 515 -2.72 -24.48 -11.45
CA GLY A 515 -1.78 -25.56 -11.72
C GLY A 515 -0.56 -25.61 -10.79
N PHE A 516 -0.62 -24.95 -9.62
CA PHE A 516 0.45 -25.02 -8.62
C PHE A 516 -0.01 -25.77 -7.38
N PRO A 517 0.55 -26.97 -7.09
CA PRO A 517 0.18 -27.73 -5.90
C PRO A 517 0.38 -26.96 -4.60
N ALA A 518 -0.53 -27.17 -3.65
CA ALA A 518 -0.50 -26.49 -2.36
C ALA A 518 -0.64 -27.48 -1.20
N THR A 519 0.11 -27.27 -0.13
CA THR A 519 -0.06 -28.01 1.14
C THR A 519 -0.61 -27.06 2.20
N ILE A 520 -1.75 -27.39 2.80
CA ILE A 520 -2.32 -26.67 3.94
C ILE A 520 -1.87 -27.36 5.23
N VAL A 521 -1.26 -26.59 6.13
CA VAL A 521 -0.96 -27.02 7.51
C VAL A 521 -1.96 -26.35 8.45
N GLU A 522 -2.82 -27.16 9.06
CA GLU A 522 -3.87 -26.72 9.99
C GLU A 522 -3.60 -27.31 11.38
N LYS A 523 -3.62 -26.43 12.39
CA LYS A 523 -3.35 -26.79 13.78
C LYS A 523 -4.48 -27.61 14.40
N SER A 524 -5.72 -27.28 14.06
CA SER A 524 -6.91 -27.97 14.51
C SER A 524 -7.18 -29.26 13.72
N SER A 525 -8.08 -30.10 14.23
CA SER A 525 -8.55 -31.30 13.55
C SER A 525 -9.49 -31.00 12.37
N GLU A 526 -9.93 -29.75 12.22
CA GLU A 526 -10.87 -29.33 11.19
C GLU A 526 -10.47 -28.00 10.55
N LEU A 527 -10.79 -27.87 9.26
CA LEU A 527 -10.67 -26.62 8.50
C LEU A 527 -11.79 -25.64 8.87
N GLY A 528 -11.60 -24.36 8.54
CA GLY A 528 -12.64 -23.33 8.52
C GLY A 528 -12.36 -22.12 9.40
N GLY A 529 -11.62 -22.30 10.50
CA GLY A 529 -11.22 -21.21 11.41
C GLY A 529 -12.40 -20.34 11.88
N ALA A 530 -12.14 -19.04 12.06
CA ALA A 530 -13.12 -18.07 12.59
C ALA A 530 -14.40 -17.90 11.74
N ALA A 531 -14.44 -18.38 10.50
CA ALA A 531 -15.67 -18.32 9.69
C ALA A 531 -16.77 -19.25 10.22
N ARG A 532 -16.43 -20.22 11.08
CA ARG A 532 -17.39 -21.09 11.76
C ARG A 532 -18.30 -20.34 12.73
N ASP A 533 -17.82 -19.19 13.23
CA ASP A 533 -18.57 -18.32 14.13
C ASP A 533 -19.59 -17.42 13.38
N LEU A 534 -19.66 -17.51 12.05
CA LEU A 534 -20.48 -16.65 11.21
C LEU A 534 -21.57 -17.46 10.50
N LYS A 535 -22.82 -17.01 10.65
CA LYS A 535 -23.96 -17.58 9.90
C LYS A 535 -24.17 -16.90 8.55
N LYS A 536 -24.11 -15.56 8.53
CA LYS A 536 -24.36 -14.75 7.34
C LYS A 536 -23.34 -13.62 7.22
N THR A 537 -23.12 -13.16 6.00
CA THR A 537 -22.37 -11.93 5.73
C THR A 537 -23.26 -10.71 5.97
N TRP A 538 -22.66 -9.51 5.92
CA TRP A 538 -23.40 -8.26 6.10
C TRP A 538 -24.38 -7.95 4.96
N ARG A 539 -24.21 -8.53 3.76
CA ARG A 539 -25.22 -8.52 2.69
C ARG A 539 -26.17 -9.72 2.73
N GLY A 540 -26.09 -10.56 3.77
CA GLY A 540 -26.98 -11.70 3.99
C GLY A 540 -26.60 -12.99 3.25
N GLN A 541 -25.40 -13.09 2.67
CA GLN A 541 -24.95 -14.35 2.05
C GLN A 541 -24.71 -15.43 3.11
N ASP A 542 -25.06 -16.67 2.78
CA ASP A 542 -24.95 -17.82 3.68
C ASP A 542 -23.49 -18.29 3.81
N VAL A 543 -22.90 -18.05 4.98
CA VAL A 543 -21.49 -18.40 5.27
C VAL A 543 -21.35 -19.89 5.56
N VAL A 544 -22.37 -20.53 6.16
CA VAL A 544 -22.33 -21.96 6.52
C VAL A 544 -22.22 -22.81 5.28
N ASN A 545 -23.08 -22.57 4.29
CA ASN A 545 -23.07 -23.30 3.02
C ASN A 545 -21.83 -22.97 2.17
N TYR A 546 -21.42 -21.70 2.14
CA TYR A 546 -20.17 -21.31 1.48
C TYR A 546 -18.96 -22.04 2.06
N LEU A 547 -18.85 -22.07 3.39
CA LEU A 547 -17.74 -22.70 4.10
C LEU A 547 -17.70 -24.20 3.86
N ALA A 548 -18.84 -24.89 3.93
CA ALA A 548 -18.94 -26.31 3.61
C ALA A 548 -18.47 -26.60 2.18
N GLY A 549 -18.96 -25.82 1.20
CA GLY A 549 -18.55 -25.96 -0.20
C GLY A 549 -17.05 -25.70 -0.42
N LEU A 550 -16.47 -24.70 0.25
CA LEU A 550 -15.03 -24.42 0.17
C LEU A 550 -14.19 -25.56 0.76
N ILE A 551 -14.61 -26.12 1.91
CA ILE A 551 -13.94 -27.28 2.53
C ILE A 551 -13.99 -28.49 1.60
N ASP A 552 -15.14 -28.76 0.98
CA ASP A 552 -15.30 -29.86 0.04
C ASP A 552 -14.42 -29.69 -1.19
N GLN A 553 -14.38 -28.49 -1.77
CA GLN A 553 -13.50 -28.16 -2.90
C GLN A 553 -12.04 -28.41 -2.54
N VAL A 554 -11.58 -27.92 -1.39
CA VAL A 554 -10.19 -28.10 -0.94
C VAL A 554 -9.85 -29.57 -0.71
N LYS A 555 -10.71 -30.34 -0.03
CA LYS A 555 -10.47 -31.76 0.26
C LYS A 555 -10.50 -32.66 -0.98
N GLN A 556 -11.24 -32.27 -2.01
CA GLN A 556 -11.38 -33.04 -3.24
C GLN A 556 -10.39 -32.63 -4.33
N HIS A 557 -9.71 -31.48 -4.18
CA HIS A 557 -8.79 -30.98 -5.20
C HIS A 557 -7.54 -31.87 -5.29
N PRO A 558 -7.17 -32.40 -6.47
CA PRO A 558 -6.05 -33.35 -6.60
C PRO A 558 -4.68 -32.76 -6.26
N ASP A 559 -4.52 -31.45 -6.46
CA ASP A 559 -3.27 -30.72 -6.18
C ASP A 559 -3.23 -30.05 -4.81
N ILE A 560 -4.15 -30.38 -3.89
CA ILE A 560 -4.12 -29.86 -2.51
C ILE A 560 -3.92 -30.99 -1.51
N ASP A 561 -2.84 -30.92 -0.73
CA ASP A 561 -2.61 -31.78 0.43
C ASP A 561 -3.04 -31.04 1.71
N VAL A 562 -3.77 -31.71 2.61
CA VAL A 562 -4.26 -31.12 3.86
C VAL A 562 -3.70 -31.90 5.04
N MET A 563 -2.92 -31.20 5.87
CA MET A 563 -2.35 -31.73 7.10
C MET A 563 -3.05 -31.08 8.30
N THR A 564 -4.09 -31.72 8.85
CA THR A 564 -4.73 -31.31 10.11
C THR A 564 -3.93 -31.78 11.32
N ASP A 565 -4.24 -31.28 12.51
CA ASP A 565 -3.53 -31.61 13.76
C ASP A 565 -2.00 -31.42 13.62
N SER A 566 -1.60 -30.44 12.81
CA SER A 566 -0.24 -30.27 12.34
C SER A 566 0.24 -28.84 12.56
N GLN A 567 1.51 -28.69 12.95
CA GLN A 567 2.11 -27.38 13.21
C GLN A 567 3.52 -27.28 12.63
N VAL A 568 3.88 -26.11 12.15
CA VAL A 568 5.25 -25.82 11.72
C VAL A 568 6.16 -25.76 12.96
N VAL A 569 7.30 -26.44 12.89
CA VAL A 569 8.29 -26.47 13.98
C VAL A 569 9.66 -25.93 13.58
N ASP A 570 9.90 -25.76 12.28
CA ASP A 570 11.15 -25.20 11.74
C ASP A 570 10.95 -24.82 10.26
N ALA A 571 11.68 -23.82 9.77
CA ALA A 571 11.67 -23.43 8.36
C ALA A 571 13.05 -22.93 7.93
N SER A 572 13.48 -23.35 6.74
CA SER A 572 14.75 -22.95 6.14
C SER A 572 14.63 -22.79 4.62
N GLY A 573 15.70 -22.32 3.98
CA GLY A 573 15.75 -22.08 2.54
C GLY A 573 15.48 -20.63 2.15
N PHE A 574 15.11 -20.43 0.90
CA PHE A 574 14.94 -19.11 0.30
C PHE A 574 13.87 -19.15 -0.80
N VAL A 575 13.48 -17.99 -1.33
CA VAL A 575 12.49 -17.87 -2.40
C VAL A 575 12.70 -18.92 -3.52
N GLY A 576 11.66 -19.71 -3.79
CA GLY A 576 11.68 -20.78 -4.77
C GLY A 576 12.20 -22.13 -4.26
N ASN A 577 12.85 -22.20 -3.10
CA ASN A 577 13.41 -23.43 -2.51
C ASN A 577 13.38 -23.37 -0.97
N PHE A 578 12.19 -23.49 -0.39
CA PHE A 578 12.01 -23.59 1.04
C PHE A 578 11.84 -25.04 1.48
N GLU A 579 12.29 -25.34 2.69
CA GLU A 579 12.01 -26.59 3.39
C GLU A 579 11.41 -26.28 4.76
N THR A 580 10.20 -26.75 5.00
CA THR A 580 9.47 -26.52 6.26
C THR A 580 9.20 -27.84 6.95
N ARG A 581 9.59 -27.93 8.22
CA ARG A 581 9.31 -29.11 9.04
C ARG A 581 7.97 -28.92 9.75
N VAL A 582 7.10 -29.89 9.57
CA VAL A 582 5.74 -29.94 10.10
C VAL A 582 5.63 -31.13 11.04
N ALA A 583 5.21 -30.89 12.28
CA ALA A 583 4.95 -31.93 13.26
C ALA A 583 3.46 -32.26 13.32
N ASN A 584 3.13 -33.55 13.33
CA ASN A 584 1.80 -34.09 13.62
C ASN A 584 1.95 -35.11 14.75
N GLY A 585 1.56 -34.73 15.98
CA GLY A 585 1.85 -35.52 17.17
C GLY A 585 3.35 -35.75 17.37
N LYS A 586 3.81 -37.01 17.22
CA LYS A 586 5.25 -37.37 17.34
C LYS A 586 5.98 -37.42 16.01
N ASP A 587 5.24 -37.44 14.90
CA ASP A 587 5.82 -37.55 13.57
C ASP A 587 6.20 -36.16 13.06
N THR A 588 7.33 -36.07 12.37
CA THR A 588 7.78 -34.84 11.71
C THR A 588 8.02 -35.13 10.24
N LYS A 589 7.40 -34.33 9.35
CA LYS A 589 7.56 -34.40 7.90
C LYS A 589 8.18 -33.08 7.41
N THR A 590 9.09 -33.16 6.45
CA THR A 590 9.58 -31.97 5.73
C THR A 590 8.74 -31.77 4.48
N VAL A 591 8.21 -30.57 4.30
CA VAL A 591 7.49 -30.12 3.11
C VAL A 591 8.40 -29.17 2.34
N LYS A 592 8.73 -29.52 1.10
CA LYS A 592 9.43 -28.63 0.18
C LYS A 592 8.42 -27.78 -0.58
N HIS A 593 8.70 -26.50 -0.77
CA HIS A 593 7.82 -25.59 -1.51
C HIS A 593 8.62 -24.38 -2.03
N GLY A 594 8.11 -23.70 -3.04
CA GLY A 594 8.72 -22.49 -3.58
C GLY A 594 8.29 -21.21 -2.87
N VAL A 595 7.12 -21.21 -2.24
CA VAL A 595 6.53 -20.04 -1.58
C VAL A 595 5.70 -20.43 -0.36
N THR A 596 5.66 -19.56 0.64
CA THR A 596 4.81 -19.70 1.84
C THR A 596 3.72 -18.62 1.87
N ILE A 597 2.49 -19.00 2.22
CA ILE A 597 1.41 -18.08 2.57
C ILE A 597 1.02 -18.28 4.03
N VAL A 598 1.15 -17.22 4.84
CA VAL A 598 0.82 -17.22 6.27
C VAL A 598 -0.62 -16.74 6.46
N ALA A 599 -1.46 -17.61 6.99
CA ALA A 599 -2.91 -17.42 7.18
C ALA A 599 -3.39 -17.93 8.54
N THR A 600 -2.57 -17.75 9.59
CA THR A 600 -2.79 -18.29 10.96
C THR A 600 -4.07 -17.82 11.64
N GLY A 601 -4.71 -16.77 11.11
CA GLY A 601 -6.01 -16.30 11.58
C GLY A 601 -5.95 -15.42 12.83
N GLY A 602 -7.07 -15.38 13.53
CA GLY A 602 -7.28 -14.59 14.75
C GLY A 602 -8.60 -15.01 15.39
N THR A 603 -8.79 -14.64 16.64
CA THR A 603 -9.92 -15.07 17.48
C THR A 603 -10.53 -13.89 18.20
N ALA A 604 -11.79 -14.03 18.63
CA ALA A 604 -12.38 -13.07 19.55
C ALA A 604 -11.61 -13.08 20.88
N ALA A 605 -11.19 -11.90 21.33
CA ALA A 605 -10.47 -11.73 22.56
C ALA A 605 -11.34 -12.09 23.77
N ASP A 606 -10.70 -12.66 24.78
CA ASP A 606 -11.31 -12.87 26.09
C ASP A 606 -11.38 -11.56 26.89
N THR A 607 -12.25 -11.51 27.90
CA THR A 607 -12.44 -10.31 28.73
C THR A 607 -12.91 -10.66 30.13
N ASN A 608 -12.57 -9.83 31.12
CA ASN A 608 -13.17 -9.86 32.45
C ASN A 608 -14.02 -8.60 32.71
N GLU A 609 -14.24 -7.76 31.69
CA GLU A 609 -15.07 -6.57 31.80
C GLU A 609 -16.57 -6.95 31.88
N TYR A 610 -17.36 -6.06 32.50
CA TYR A 610 -18.83 -6.08 32.43
C TYR A 610 -19.52 -7.37 32.93
N LEU A 611 -18.95 -8.07 33.92
CA LEU A 611 -19.46 -9.34 34.49
C LEU A 611 -19.43 -10.54 33.53
N TYR A 612 -18.67 -10.46 32.43
CA TYR A 612 -18.47 -11.63 31.58
C TYR A 612 -17.81 -12.78 32.36
N GLY A 613 -18.30 -14.01 32.14
CA GLY A 613 -17.90 -15.21 32.90
C GLY A 613 -18.45 -15.28 34.33
N GLN A 614 -19.06 -14.20 34.84
CA GLN A 614 -19.62 -14.13 36.19
C GLN A 614 -21.15 -14.22 36.16
N ASN A 615 -21.79 -13.67 35.13
CA ASN A 615 -23.25 -13.73 34.95
C ASN A 615 -23.62 -14.31 33.57
N PRO A 616 -24.51 -15.32 33.48
CA PRO A 616 -24.88 -15.98 32.22
C PRO A 616 -25.64 -15.08 31.24
N ARG A 617 -26.13 -13.91 31.68
CA ARG A 617 -26.80 -12.91 30.84
C ARG A 617 -25.82 -12.01 30.09
N VAL A 618 -24.52 -12.13 30.37
CA VAL A 618 -23.45 -11.38 29.69
C VAL A 618 -22.74 -12.31 28.72
N MET A 619 -22.80 -11.99 27.43
CA MET A 619 -22.29 -12.83 26.35
C MET A 619 -21.43 -12.02 25.38
N ARG A 620 -20.55 -12.66 24.61
CA ARG A 620 -19.85 -12.00 23.51
C ARG A 620 -20.71 -12.02 22.24
N TRP A 621 -20.36 -11.17 21.30
CA TRP A 621 -21.07 -11.04 20.02
C TRP A 621 -21.23 -12.35 19.24
N HIS A 622 -20.24 -13.25 19.28
CA HIS A 622 -20.30 -14.55 18.59
C HIS A 622 -21.02 -15.63 19.42
N ASP A 623 -21.04 -15.53 20.76
CA ASP A 623 -21.82 -16.45 21.59
C ASP A 623 -23.33 -16.29 21.26
N LEU A 624 -23.77 -15.05 20.99
CA LEU A 624 -25.13 -14.77 20.57
C LEU A 624 -25.45 -15.26 19.14
N GLU A 625 -24.49 -15.18 18.21
CA GLU A 625 -24.66 -15.76 16.87
C GLU A 625 -24.92 -17.27 16.94
N HIS A 626 -24.22 -17.99 17.83
CA HIS A 626 -24.39 -19.43 17.98
C HIS A 626 -25.74 -19.81 18.61
N ASP A 627 -26.22 -19.02 19.56
CA ASP A 627 -27.41 -19.32 20.37
C ASP A 627 -28.41 -18.15 20.39
N PRO A 628 -29.06 -17.83 19.24
CA PRO A 628 -29.98 -16.72 19.13
C PRO A 628 -31.28 -16.94 19.90
N GLU A 629 -31.63 -18.18 20.29
CA GLU A 629 -32.85 -18.41 21.07
C GLU A 629 -32.76 -17.78 22.47
N LYS A 630 -31.55 -17.48 22.99
CA LYS A 630 -31.36 -16.82 24.29
C LYS A 630 -31.93 -15.40 24.38
N ILE A 631 -32.13 -14.73 23.25
CA ILE A 631 -32.68 -13.36 23.19
C ILE A 631 -34.17 -13.33 22.84
N LYS A 632 -34.78 -14.47 22.52
CA LYS A 632 -36.15 -14.54 22.03
C LYS A 632 -37.18 -13.96 22.99
N ASP A 633 -36.96 -14.21 24.29
CA ASP A 633 -37.83 -13.73 25.37
C ASP A 633 -37.27 -12.47 26.06
N ALA A 634 -36.22 -11.84 25.50
CA ALA A 634 -35.63 -10.63 26.07
C ALA A 634 -36.49 -9.40 25.72
N GLU A 635 -36.88 -8.65 26.75
CA GLU A 635 -37.56 -7.35 26.61
C GLU A 635 -36.55 -6.23 26.35
N SER A 636 -35.33 -6.35 26.88
CA SER A 636 -34.25 -5.36 26.69
C SER A 636 -32.88 -6.01 26.45
N VAL A 637 -32.18 -5.56 25.40
CA VAL A 637 -30.83 -6.01 25.03
C VAL A 637 -29.88 -4.83 24.89
N VAL A 638 -28.73 -4.89 25.56
CA VAL A 638 -27.70 -3.84 25.52
C VAL A 638 -26.41 -4.37 24.89
N PHE A 639 -25.98 -3.77 23.79
CA PHE A 639 -24.67 -4.02 23.17
C PHE A 639 -23.65 -3.02 23.69
N ILE A 640 -22.48 -3.48 24.13
CA ILE A 640 -21.35 -2.63 24.50
C ILE A 640 -20.25 -2.79 23.44
N GLN A 641 -19.95 -1.70 22.75
CA GLN A 641 -18.92 -1.68 21.70
C GLN A 641 -17.51 -1.58 22.29
N CYS A 642 -16.51 -1.85 21.44
CA CYS A 642 -15.09 -1.62 21.73
C CYS A 642 -14.59 -2.30 23.03
N VAL A 643 -15.14 -3.47 23.38
CA VAL A 643 -14.69 -4.21 24.58
C VAL A 643 -13.32 -4.80 24.32
N GLY A 644 -12.30 -4.31 25.04
CA GLY A 644 -10.90 -4.65 24.82
C GLY A 644 -10.32 -4.13 23.50
N SER A 645 -10.91 -3.11 22.86
CA SER A 645 -10.38 -2.49 21.64
C SER A 645 -10.36 -0.97 21.76
N ARG A 646 -9.43 -0.33 21.06
CA ARG A 646 -9.23 1.13 21.10
C ARG A 646 -8.95 1.63 22.52
N ASP A 647 -8.21 0.83 23.29
CA ASP A 647 -7.72 1.15 24.62
C ASP A 647 -6.19 0.97 24.69
N ASP A 648 -5.61 1.22 25.85
CA ASP A 648 -4.15 1.16 26.04
C ASP A 648 -3.57 -0.26 25.83
N ASN A 649 -4.37 -1.31 26.00
CA ASN A 649 -3.93 -2.70 25.80
C ASN A 649 -3.97 -3.10 24.32
N ARG A 650 -5.00 -2.65 23.60
CA ARG A 650 -5.21 -2.94 22.17
C ARG A 650 -5.59 -1.64 21.47
N PRO A 651 -4.60 -0.78 21.11
CA PRO A 651 -4.83 0.54 20.51
C PRO A 651 -5.17 0.45 19.01
N TYR A 652 -6.09 -0.46 18.65
CA TYR A 652 -6.58 -0.68 17.31
C TYR A 652 -8.08 -0.95 17.30
N CYS A 653 -8.70 -0.72 16.14
CA CYS A 653 -10.07 -1.10 15.87
C CYS A 653 -10.14 -2.56 15.43
N SER A 654 -11.12 -3.31 15.92
CA SER A 654 -11.36 -4.69 15.46
C SER A 654 -12.20 -4.78 14.17
N ARG A 655 -12.60 -3.64 13.58
CA ARG A 655 -13.23 -3.46 12.25
C ARG A 655 -14.60 -4.13 12.02
N ILE A 656 -14.90 -5.23 12.69
CA ILE A 656 -16.10 -6.06 12.46
C ILE A 656 -17.22 -5.82 13.48
N CYS A 657 -16.87 -5.40 14.71
CA CYS A 657 -17.77 -5.37 15.86
C CYS A 657 -19.00 -4.48 15.67
N CYS A 658 -18.84 -3.24 15.19
CA CYS A 658 -19.96 -2.33 14.99
C CYS A 658 -20.98 -2.88 13.98
N THR A 659 -20.50 -3.42 12.85
CA THR A 659 -21.36 -3.99 11.81
C THR A 659 -22.10 -5.22 12.34
N SER A 660 -21.41 -6.10 13.06
CA SER A 660 -21.99 -7.31 13.65
C SER A 660 -23.12 -6.97 14.65
N SER A 661 -22.86 -6.09 15.62
CA SER A 661 -23.90 -5.70 16.59
C SER A 661 -25.08 -5.00 15.95
N ILE A 662 -24.86 -4.19 14.90
CA ILE A 662 -25.95 -3.52 14.18
C ILE A 662 -26.82 -4.52 13.43
N LEU A 663 -26.22 -5.54 12.79
CA LEU A 663 -26.97 -6.62 12.14
C LEU A 663 -27.79 -7.41 13.15
N GLN A 664 -27.20 -7.77 14.30
CA GLN A 664 -27.91 -8.46 15.37
C GLN A 664 -29.06 -7.61 15.93
N ALA A 665 -28.83 -6.31 16.16
CA ALA A 665 -29.88 -5.39 16.58
C ALA A 665 -31.03 -5.27 15.56
N ILE A 666 -30.70 -5.25 14.25
CA ILE A 666 -31.70 -5.27 13.18
C ILE A 666 -32.49 -6.58 13.22
N SER A 667 -31.83 -7.74 13.37
CA SER A 667 -32.50 -9.05 13.46
C SER A 667 -33.45 -9.09 14.65
N ILE A 668 -33.01 -8.63 15.82
CA ILE A 668 -33.86 -8.53 17.03
C ILE A 668 -35.11 -7.71 16.74
N LYS A 669 -34.98 -6.51 16.16
CA LYS A 669 -36.13 -5.65 15.86
C LYS A 669 -36.99 -6.16 14.69
N GLU A 670 -36.47 -7.04 13.83
CA GLU A 670 -37.25 -7.71 12.79
C GLU A 670 -38.06 -8.88 13.33
N GLU A 671 -37.53 -9.60 14.32
CA GLU A 671 -38.20 -10.72 14.99
C GLU A 671 -39.20 -10.23 16.05
N ASN A 672 -38.82 -9.25 16.86
CA ASN A 672 -39.66 -8.62 17.87
C ASN A 672 -39.46 -7.09 17.88
N PRO A 673 -40.35 -6.32 17.21
CA PRO A 673 -40.26 -4.86 17.16
C PRO A 673 -40.34 -4.15 18.52
N GLU A 674 -40.95 -4.79 19.53
CA GLU A 674 -41.14 -4.20 20.86
C GLU A 674 -39.93 -4.33 21.77
N THR A 675 -38.95 -5.20 21.44
CA THR A 675 -37.72 -5.32 22.24
C THR A 675 -36.94 -4.00 22.24
N ASP A 676 -36.58 -3.52 23.43
CA ASP A 676 -35.72 -2.37 23.60
C ASP A 676 -34.26 -2.77 23.30
N VAL A 677 -33.65 -2.12 22.30
CA VAL A 677 -32.27 -2.43 21.90
C VAL A 677 -31.40 -1.19 22.00
N PHE A 678 -30.35 -1.29 22.80
CA PHE A 678 -29.38 -0.21 23.01
C PHE A 678 -28.02 -0.62 22.47
N ILE A 679 -27.33 0.29 21.78
CA ILE A 679 -25.92 0.15 21.39
C ILE A 679 -25.11 1.26 22.05
N LEU A 680 -24.29 0.88 23.03
CA LEU A 680 -23.34 1.77 23.70
C LEU A 680 -22.05 1.84 22.90
N TYR A 681 -21.67 3.03 22.42
CA TYR A 681 -20.58 3.19 21.46
C TYR A 681 -19.69 4.40 21.73
N ARG A 682 -18.52 4.45 21.06
CA ARG A 682 -17.67 5.65 20.99
C ARG A 682 -17.80 6.35 19.64
N ASP A 683 -17.59 5.57 18.57
CA ASP A 683 -17.81 5.95 17.18
C ASP A 683 -18.46 4.78 16.44
N ILE A 684 -19.44 5.03 15.57
CA ILE A 684 -20.00 3.98 14.71
C ILE A 684 -19.16 3.86 13.43
N ARG A 685 -18.53 2.69 13.26
CA ARG A 685 -17.62 2.38 12.14
C ARG A 685 -18.24 1.47 11.07
N THR A 686 -19.48 1.77 10.66
CA THR A 686 -20.14 1.16 9.49
C THR A 686 -19.76 1.89 8.20
N TYR A 687 -18.51 1.71 7.75
CA TYR A 687 -17.95 2.39 6.57
C TYR A 687 -18.46 1.81 5.23
N GLY A 688 -18.27 2.57 4.14
CA GLY A 688 -18.79 2.18 2.83
C GLY A 688 -20.32 2.13 2.80
N GLU A 689 -20.83 1.14 2.08
CA GLU A 689 -22.25 0.82 1.97
C GLU A 689 -22.87 0.33 3.29
N ARG A 690 -22.05 -0.09 4.26
CA ARG A 690 -22.52 -0.55 5.57
C ARG A 690 -23.21 0.57 6.37
N GLU A 691 -23.03 1.83 5.98
CA GLU A 691 -23.76 2.97 6.58
C GLU A 691 -25.28 2.82 6.48
N ALA A 692 -25.77 2.20 5.40
CA ALA A 692 -27.19 1.93 5.24
C ALA A 692 -27.74 1.02 6.35
N LEU A 693 -26.92 0.12 6.90
CA LEU A 693 -27.30 -0.72 8.04
C LEU A 693 -27.48 0.13 9.30
N TYR A 694 -26.59 1.09 9.54
CA TYR A 694 -26.71 1.98 10.70
C TYR A 694 -27.99 2.84 10.62
N LYS A 695 -28.29 3.39 9.44
CA LYS A 695 -29.56 4.07 9.17
C LYS A 695 -30.76 3.17 9.43
N LYS A 696 -30.78 1.96 8.85
CA LYS A 696 -31.86 0.97 9.02
C LYS A 696 -32.10 0.61 10.49
N ALA A 697 -31.05 0.45 11.29
CA ALA A 697 -31.18 0.18 12.72
C ALA A 697 -31.86 1.33 13.47
N ARG A 698 -31.48 2.58 13.17
CA ARG A 698 -32.11 3.77 13.76
C ARG A 698 -33.59 3.90 13.36
N GLU A 699 -33.93 3.64 12.11
CA GLU A 699 -35.33 3.66 11.62
C GLU A 699 -36.19 2.60 12.31
N LYS A 700 -35.59 1.47 12.69
CA LYS A 700 -36.25 0.42 13.49
C LYS A 700 -36.35 0.73 14.98
N GLY A 701 -35.84 1.88 15.44
CA GLY A 701 -35.91 2.28 16.84
C GLY A 701 -34.80 1.72 17.74
N VAL A 702 -33.67 1.26 17.17
CA VAL A 702 -32.47 0.95 17.97
C VAL A 702 -31.91 2.25 18.55
N ILE A 703 -31.64 2.27 19.86
CA ILE A 703 -31.16 3.44 20.60
C ILE A 703 -29.63 3.39 20.68
N PHE A 704 -28.98 4.49 20.31
CA PHE A 704 -27.52 4.60 20.31
C PHE A 704 -27.08 5.59 21.39
N VAL A 705 -26.30 5.13 22.37
CA VAL A 705 -25.80 5.95 23.49
C VAL A 705 -24.28 6.03 23.42
N ARG A 706 -23.73 7.24 23.38
CA ARG A 706 -22.29 7.44 23.29
C ARG A 706 -21.65 7.44 24.68
N TYR A 707 -20.49 6.81 24.83
CA TYR A 707 -19.65 6.86 26.03
C TYR A 707 -18.20 7.26 25.69
N SER A 708 -17.38 7.56 26.72
CA SER A 708 -15.94 7.87 26.58
C SER A 708 -15.09 6.89 27.39
N LEU A 709 -13.77 6.82 27.13
CA LEU A 709 -12.88 5.97 27.92
C LEU A 709 -12.85 6.36 29.41
N ASP A 710 -12.94 7.67 29.70
CA ASP A 710 -12.99 8.18 31.07
C ASP A 710 -14.31 7.83 31.79
N ASN A 711 -15.38 7.58 31.01
CA ASN A 711 -16.71 7.26 31.50
C ASN A 711 -17.22 5.97 30.83
N LYS A 712 -16.50 4.86 31.03
CA LYS A 712 -16.97 3.53 30.60
C LYS A 712 -18.30 3.16 31.26
N PRO A 713 -19.20 2.43 30.56
CA PRO A 713 -20.40 1.89 31.16
C PRO A 713 -20.09 0.98 32.36
N LYS A 714 -21.06 0.75 33.23
CA LYS A 714 -20.94 -0.22 34.33
C LYS A 714 -22.12 -1.18 34.25
N VAL A 715 -21.83 -2.47 34.30
CA VAL A 715 -22.86 -3.52 34.34
C VAL A 715 -22.97 -4.02 35.77
N ILE A 716 -24.19 -4.00 36.30
CA ILE A 716 -24.51 -4.33 37.69
C ILE A 716 -25.59 -5.41 37.68
N GLU A 717 -25.43 -6.43 38.50
CA GLU A 717 -26.47 -7.44 38.72
C GLU A 717 -27.55 -6.91 39.67
N VAL A 718 -28.82 -7.12 39.32
CA VAL A 718 -29.99 -6.74 40.11
C VAL A 718 -30.96 -7.92 40.20
N ASP A 719 -31.89 -7.90 41.18
CA ASP A 719 -32.73 -9.06 41.52
C ASP A 719 -33.43 -9.74 40.32
N ASN A 720 -33.78 -8.97 39.28
CA ASN A 720 -34.44 -9.45 38.06
C ASN A 720 -33.73 -8.95 36.78
N GLY A 721 -32.43 -9.21 36.63
CA GLY A 721 -31.68 -8.95 35.39
C GLY A 721 -30.39 -8.18 35.61
N LEU A 722 -30.02 -7.36 34.62
CA LEU A 722 -28.85 -6.48 34.68
C LEU A 722 -29.29 -5.02 34.62
N GLU A 723 -28.51 -4.14 35.21
CA GLU A 723 -28.59 -2.69 35.02
C GLU A 723 -27.28 -2.20 34.42
N VAL A 724 -27.36 -1.41 33.35
CA VAL A 724 -26.22 -0.75 32.71
C VAL A 724 -26.28 0.75 33.01
N ASP A 725 -25.30 1.24 33.77
CA ASP A 725 -25.12 2.66 34.10
C ASP A 725 -24.14 3.28 33.10
N VAL A 726 -24.58 4.34 32.39
CA VAL A 726 -23.80 5.03 31.37
C VAL A 726 -24.11 6.52 31.35
N PHE A 727 -23.08 7.37 31.28
CA PHE A 727 -23.27 8.81 31.11
C PHE A 727 -23.62 9.14 29.65
N ASP A 728 -24.76 9.79 29.44
CA ASP A 728 -25.13 10.30 28.13
C ASP A 728 -24.67 11.76 27.98
N PRO A 729 -23.76 12.06 27.03
CA PRO A 729 -23.23 13.41 26.86
C PRO A 729 -24.26 14.39 26.27
N VAL A 730 -25.30 13.93 25.59
CA VAL A 730 -26.32 14.83 25.01
C VAL A 730 -27.30 15.30 26.09
N LEU A 731 -27.72 14.38 26.96
CA LEU A 731 -28.63 14.66 28.08
C LEU A 731 -27.90 15.17 29.33
N GLN A 732 -26.56 15.12 29.34
CA GLN A 732 -25.71 15.52 30.46
C GLN A 732 -26.10 14.84 31.78
N ARG A 733 -26.45 13.54 31.73
CA ARG A 733 -26.86 12.75 32.89
C ARG A 733 -26.54 11.26 32.73
N ASN A 734 -26.48 10.55 33.86
CA ASN A 734 -26.39 9.10 33.86
C ASN A 734 -27.75 8.46 33.50
N LEU A 735 -27.70 7.48 32.61
CA LEU A 735 -28.80 6.60 32.24
C LEU A 735 -28.62 5.26 32.96
N LYS A 736 -29.69 4.78 33.59
CA LYS A 736 -29.79 3.43 34.14
C LYS A 736 -30.67 2.61 33.22
N ILE A 737 -30.06 1.72 32.45
CA ILE A 737 -30.74 0.91 31.44
C ILE A 737 -30.91 -0.49 32.02
N LYS A 738 -32.16 -0.95 32.20
CA LYS A 738 -32.41 -2.36 32.52
C LYS A 738 -32.13 -3.21 31.30
N ALA A 739 -31.45 -4.33 31.48
CA ALA A 739 -31.05 -5.24 30.41
C ALA A 739 -31.30 -6.69 30.84
N ASP A 740 -31.97 -7.47 30.00
CA ASP A 740 -32.10 -8.91 30.19
C ASP A 740 -30.86 -9.64 29.71
N ILE A 741 -30.22 -9.08 28.67
CA ILE A 741 -28.99 -9.57 28.05
C ILE A 741 -28.05 -8.38 27.78
N VAL A 742 -26.77 -8.56 28.11
CA VAL A 742 -25.69 -7.67 27.69
C VAL A 742 -24.79 -8.40 26.72
N ASN A 743 -24.62 -7.84 25.52
CA ASN A 743 -23.76 -8.37 24.48
C ASN A 743 -22.48 -7.53 24.36
N LEU A 744 -21.32 -8.19 24.47
CA LEU A 744 -20.01 -7.56 24.41
C LEU A 744 -19.41 -7.72 23.03
N ALA A 745 -19.21 -6.59 22.34
CA ALA A 745 -18.52 -6.57 21.05
C ALA A 745 -17.00 -6.55 21.29
N THR A 746 -16.48 -7.74 21.66
CA THR A 746 -15.08 -7.96 22.01
C THR A 746 -14.14 -7.79 20.83
N ALA A 747 -12.89 -7.46 21.14
CA ALA A 747 -11.80 -7.32 20.18
C ALA A 747 -11.54 -8.60 19.38
N ILE A 748 -10.84 -8.48 18.26
CA ILE A 748 -10.20 -9.60 17.58
C ILE A 748 -8.69 -9.52 17.83
N GLU A 749 -8.12 -10.59 18.35
CA GLU A 749 -6.69 -10.73 18.60
C GLU A 749 -6.05 -11.73 17.62
N PRO A 750 -4.75 -11.61 17.33
CA PRO A 750 -4.09 -12.55 16.44
C PRO A 750 -3.93 -13.92 17.11
N ALA A 751 -3.77 -14.96 16.30
CA ALA A 751 -3.26 -16.24 16.78
C ALA A 751 -1.85 -16.09 17.39
N GLU A 752 -1.38 -17.11 18.13
CA GLU A 752 0.01 -17.15 18.60
C GLU A 752 0.94 -17.27 17.39
N ASN A 753 1.63 -16.17 17.09
CA ASN A 753 2.43 -16.01 15.87
C ASN A 753 3.94 -15.97 16.14
N THR A 754 4.38 -16.03 17.40
CA THR A 754 5.79 -15.85 17.77
C THR A 754 6.67 -16.93 17.14
N ALA A 755 6.27 -18.20 17.25
CA ALA A 755 7.03 -19.31 16.66
C ALA A 755 7.15 -19.19 15.13
N ILE A 756 6.04 -18.89 14.43
CA ILE A 756 6.05 -18.70 12.97
C ILE A 756 6.92 -17.51 12.56
N SER A 757 6.86 -16.41 13.32
CA SER A 757 7.70 -15.23 13.12
C SER A 757 9.19 -15.56 13.23
N GLU A 758 9.58 -16.35 14.24
CA GLU A 758 10.96 -16.78 14.46
C GLU A 758 11.47 -17.72 13.36
N PHE A 759 10.68 -18.75 13.00
CA PHE A 759 11.07 -19.72 11.97
C PHE A 759 11.27 -19.06 10.59
N TYR A 760 10.36 -18.16 10.20
CA TYR A 760 10.43 -17.50 8.89
C TYR A 760 11.14 -16.14 8.91
N LYS A 761 11.55 -15.66 10.09
CA LYS A 761 12.18 -14.35 10.31
C LYS A 761 11.33 -13.20 9.76
N ILE A 762 10.02 -13.26 9.99
CA ILE A 762 9.04 -12.28 9.51
C ILE A 762 8.52 -11.41 10.66
N PRO A 763 8.45 -10.08 10.49
CA PRO A 763 8.20 -9.16 11.60
C PRO A 763 6.74 -9.21 12.12
N LEU A 764 6.60 -9.02 13.42
CA LEU A 764 5.33 -8.76 14.10
C LEU A 764 5.29 -7.30 14.58
N ASN A 765 4.09 -6.70 14.61
CA ASN A 765 3.90 -5.43 15.30
C ASN A 765 3.79 -5.64 16.82
N ALA A 766 3.65 -4.54 17.57
CA ALA A 766 3.55 -4.59 19.04
C ALA A 766 2.38 -5.47 19.53
N GLU A 767 1.31 -5.57 18.75
CA GLU A 767 0.11 -6.36 19.05
C GLU A 767 0.15 -7.78 18.49
N LYS A 768 1.32 -8.24 18.00
CA LYS A 768 1.56 -9.61 17.51
C LYS A 768 0.86 -9.98 16.19
N PHE A 769 0.37 -9.00 15.44
CA PHE A 769 -0.02 -9.19 14.03
C PHE A 769 1.21 -9.15 13.12
N PHE A 770 1.18 -9.88 12.02
CA PHE A 770 2.26 -9.84 11.02
C PHE A 770 2.34 -8.48 10.32
N MET A 771 3.56 -8.01 10.05
CA MET A 771 3.81 -6.78 9.31
C MET A 771 4.12 -7.07 7.84
N GLU A 772 3.33 -6.45 6.97
CA GLU A 772 3.51 -6.40 5.53
C GLU A 772 4.76 -5.61 5.12
N ALA A 773 5.27 -5.87 3.92
CA ALA A 773 6.47 -5.23 3.38
C ALA A 773 6.28 -3.71 3.20
N HIS A 774 5.07 -3.30 2.80
CA HIS A 774 4.71 -1.90 2.64
C HIS A 774 3.19 -1.74 2.68
N ALA A 775 2.67 -0.95 3.63
CA ALA A 775 1.24 -0.77 3.88
C ALA A 775 0.39 -0.50 2.62
N LYS A 776 0.88 0.35 1.70
CA LYS A 776 0.18 0.68 0.43
C LYS A 776 0.52 -0.24 -0.75
N LEU A 777 1.80 -0.36 -1.10
CA LEU A 777 2.23 -0.96 -2.37
C LEU A 777 2.38 -2.49 -2.33
N ARG A 778 2.62 -3.07 -1.15
CA ARG A 778 2.83 -4.51 -0.97
C ARG A 778 2.06 -5.00 0.27
N PRO A 779 0.72 -4.90 0.29
CA PRO A 779 -0.10 -5.16 1.48
C PRO A 779 -0.26 -6.65 1.83
N VAL A 780 0.28 -7.55 1.00
CA VAL A 780 0.19 -9.01 1.19
C VAL A 780 1.55 -9.70 1.13
N ASP A 781 2.63 -8.95 0.88
CA ASP A 781 3.99 -9.49 0.82
C ASP A 781 4.67 -9.27 2.17
N PHE A 782 5.59 -10.15 2.56
CA PHE A 782 6.63 -9.81 3.53
C PHE A 782 7.83 -9.14 2.85
N ALA A 783 8.68 -8.47 3.64
CA ALA A 783 9.97 -7.98 3.14
C ALA A 783 10.87 -9.14 2.68
N THR A 784 10.70 -10.32 3.28
CA THR A 784 11.32 -11.57 2.84
C THR A 784 10.61 -12.10 1.60
N ASP A 785 11.34 -12.22 0.49
CA ASP A 785 10.80 -12.71 -0.78
C ASP A 785 10.28 -14.16 -0.68
N GLY A 786 9.21 -14.45 -1.42
CA GLY A 786 8.59 -15.78 -1.43
C GLY A 786 7.65 -16.07 -0.26
N ILE A 787 7.49 -15.15 0.69
CA ILE A 787 6.58 -15.28 1.83
C ILE A 787 5.50 -14.20 1.73
N PHE A 788 4.24 -14.62 1.87
CA PHE A 788 3.06 -13.77 1.76
C PHE A 788 2.14 -13.96 2.98
N LEU A 789 1.18 -13.06 3.15
CA LEU A 789 0.25 -13.07 4.28
C LEU A 789 -1.18 -12.76 3.85
N CYS A 790 -2.17 -13.37 4.51
CA CYS A 790 -3.57 -13.06 4.28
C CYS A 790 -4.47 -13.31 5.51
N GLY A 791 -5.69 -12.76 5.46
CA GLY A 791 -6.72 -12.98 6.48
C GLY A 791 -6.45 -12.24 7.79
N LEU A 792 -7.00 -12.78 8.89
CA LEU A 792 -6.91 -12.16 10.22
C LEU A 792 -5.48 -12.16 10.79
N ALA A 793 -4.58 -13.01 10.28
CA ALA A 793 -3.16 -13.01 10.63
C ALA A 793 -2.49 -11.64 10.39
N HIS A 794 -3.01 -10.88 9.41
CA HIS A 794 -2.54 -9.55 9.09
C HIS A 794 -3.06 -8.46 10.06
N TYR A 795 -4.36 -8.51 10.35
CA TYR A 795 -5.14 -7.48 11.06
C TYR A 795 -6.65 -7.85 11.03
N PRO A 796 -7.51 -7.46 11.99
CA PRO A 796 -8.95 -7.74 11.94
C PRO A 796 -9.65 -7.20 10.69
N LYS A 797 -10.41 -8.04 10.00
CA LYS A 797 -11.12 -7.68 8.76
C LYS A 797 -12.31 -8.60 8.49
N ALA A 798 -13.22 -8.18 7.63
CA ALA A 798 -14.37 -8.97 7.24
C ALA A 798 -14.00 -10.13 6.28
N ILE A 799 -14.95 -11.04 6.05
CA ILE A 799 -14.72 -12.26 5.25
C ILE A 799 -14.44 -11.95 3.78
N ASP A 800 -15.15 -10.98 3.20
CA ASP A 800 -14.98 -10.47 1.83
C ASP A 800 -13.55 -9.92 1.63
N GLU A 801 -13.09 -9.11 2.57
CA GLU A 801 -11.71 -8.59 2.55
C GLU A 801 -10.67 -9.70 2.74
N SER A 802 -10.97 -10.71 3.57
CA SER A 802 -10.09 -11.87 3.79
C SER A 802 -9.94 -12.73 2.53
N ILE A 803 -11.03 -12.98 1.80
CA ILE A 803 -11.04 -13.71 0.53
C ILE A 803 -10.25 -12.93 -0.53
N ALA A 804 -10.50 -11.62 -0.65
CA ALA A 804 -9.74 -10.78 -1.57
C ALA A 804 -8.23 -10.78 -1.23
N GLN A 805 -7.87 -10.68 0.05
CA GLN A 805 -6.47 -10.72 0.46
C GLN A 805 -5.81 -12.07 0.18
N ALA A 806 -6.54 -13.17 0.34
CA ALA A 806 -6.04 -14.51 0.02
C ALA A 806 -5.78 -14.69 -1.48
N MET A 807 -6.70 -14.23 -2.34
CA MET A 807 -6.50 -14.22 -3.80
C MET A 807 -5.33 -13.31 -4.19
N ALA A 808 -5.18 -12.17 -3.53
CA ALA A 808 -4.03 -11.29 -3.73
C ALA A 808 -2.72 -12.00 -3.39
N ALA A 809 -2.62 -12.65 -2.23
CA ALA A 809 -1.44 -13.43 -1.83
C ALA A 809 -1.13 -14.55 -2.83
N ALA A 810 -2.15 -15.29 -3.29
CA ALA A 810 -2.02 -16.33 -4.31
C ALA A 810 -1.51 -15.77 -5.66
N SER A 811 -2.02 -14.62 -6.11
CA SER A 811 -1.52 -13.96 -7.33
C SER A 811 -0.07 -13.52 -7.20
N ARG A 812 0.31 -12.94 -6.04
CA ARG A 812 1.70 -12.54 -5.78
C ARG A 812 2.63 -13.75 -5.73
N ALA A 813 2.24 -14.82 -5.04
CA ALA A 813 2.94 -16.10 -5.04
C ALA A 813 3.10 -16.69 -6.45
N THR A 814 2.06 -16.61 -7.27
CA THR A 814 2.08 -17.06 -8.66
C THR A 814 3.13 -16.36 -9.51
N THR A 815 3.45 -15.09 -9.24
CA THR A 815 4.51 -14.37 -9.98
C THR A 815 5.91 -14.99 -9.80
N ILE A 816 6.09 -15.80 -8.75
CA ILE A 816 7.31 -16.56 -8.48
C ILE A 816 7.17 -17.95 -9.10
N LEU A 817 6.12 -18.70 -8.73
CA LEU A 817 5.92 -20.08 -9.18
C LEU A 817 5.79 -20.23 -10.69
N ALA A 818 5.29 -19.20 -11.40
CA ALA A 818 5.17 -19.22 -12.85
C ALA A 818 6.52 -19.16 -13.59
N LYS A 819 7.63 -18.81 -12.92
CA LYS A 819 8.97 -18.76 -13.50
C LYS A 819 9.69 -20.09 -13.31
N ASP A 820 10.51 -20.53 -14.27
CA ASP A 820 11.23 -21.81 -14.15
C ASP A 820 12.42 -21.74 -13.21
N SER A 821 13.06 -20.58 -13.14
CA SER A 821 14.11 -20.29 -12.18
C SER A 821 13.94 -18.89 -11.59
N VAL A 822 14.51 -18.70 -10.41
CA VAL A 822 14.67 -17.38 -9.79
C VAL A 822 16.14 -17.01 -9.85
N GLN A 823 16.42 -15.78 -10.28
CA GLN A 823 17.75 -15.22 -10.11
C GLN A 823 17.92 -14.86 -8.64
N ILE A 824 18.90 -15.48 -8.00
CA ILE A 824 19.32 -15.11 -6.66
C ILE A 824 20.39 -14.03 -6.77
N SER A 825 20.51 -13.21 -5.73
CA SER A 825 21.59 -12.23 -5.68
C SER A 825 22.93 -12.94 -5.81
N PRO A 826 23.76 -12.62 -6.83
CA PRO A 826 25.08 -13.20 -6.97
C PRO A 826 26.10 -12.52 -6.05
N LEU A 827 25.66 -11.56 -5.22
CA LEU A 827 26.45 -10.86 -4.22
C LEU A 827 26.65 -11.76 -2.99
N VAL A 828 27.37 -12.86 -3.18
CA VAL A 828 27.61 -13.88 -2.17
C VAL A 828 29.05 -13.82 -1.67
N SER A 829 29.28 -14.39 -0.48
CA SER A 829 30.63 -14.53 0.04
C SER A 829 31.44 -15.53 -0.79
N GLN A 830 32.68 -15.20 -1.13
CA GLN A 830 33.60 -16.11 -1.80
C GLN A 830 34.71 -16.50 -0.84
N ILE A 831 35.00 -17.80 -0.75
CA ILE A 831 35.96 -18.34 0.21
C ILE A 831 37.19 -18.81 -0.54
N ASP A 832 38.35 -18.29 -0.14
CA ASP A 832 39.67 -18.75 -0.54
C ASP A 832 40.06 -19.96 0.34
N ALA A 833 39.89 -21.16 -0.20
CA ALA A 833 40.16 -22.41 0.51
C ALA A 833 41.66 -22.59 0.89
N GLU A 834 42.57 -21.88 0.21
CA GLU A 834 44.00 -21.92 0.53
C GLU A 834 44.32 -21.12 1.78
N LYS A 835 43.67 -19.97 1.96
CA LYS A 835 43.84 -19.11 3.15
C LYS A 835 43.00 -19.55 4.34
N CYS A 836 41.88 -20.23 4.08
CA CYS A 836 40.98 -20.65 5.13
C CYS A 836 41.67 -21.68 6.05
N ILE A 837 41.62 -21.45 7.36
CA ILE A 837 42.21 -22.34 8.37
C ILE A 837 41.16 -23.26 9.03
N GLY A 838 39.92 -23.27 8.53
CA GLY A 838 38.87 -24.16 9.04
C GLY A 838 38.35 -23.83 10.45
N CYS A 839 38.50 -22.59 10.94
CA CYS A 839 38.18 -22.25 12.33
C CYS A 839 36.69 -22.23 12.69
N GLY A 840 35.77 -22.33 11.73
CA GLY A 840 34.32 -22.40 11.97
C GLY A 840 33.61 -21.09 12.32
N LEU A 841 34.32 -20.02 12.69
CA LEU A 841 33.71 -18.75 13.10
C LEU A 841 32.73 -18.18 12.07
N CYS A 842 33.05 -18.30 10.78
CA CYS A 842 32.20 -17.85 9.68
C CYS A 842 30.86 -18.60 9.58
N ALA A 843 30.81 -19.88 9.96
CA ALA A 843 29.60 -20.68 10.03
C ALA A 843 28.73 -20.24 11.22
N GLU A 844 29.34 -20.00 12.38
CA GLU A 844 28.65 -19.58 13.60
C GLU A 844 27.98 -18.20 13.45
N VAL A 845 28.66 -17.22 12.85
CA VAL A 845 28.10 -15.87 12.67
C VAL A 845 27.07 -15.79 11.52
N CYS A 846 26.94 -16.83 10.70
CA CYS A 846 26.04 -16.80 9.56
C CYS A 846 24.59 -17.04 10.00
N ALA A 847 23.81 -15.95 10.10
CA ALA A 847 22.38 -16.00 10.43
C ALA A 847 21.52 -16.80 9.41
N PHE A 848 22.08 -17.21 8.28
CA PHE A 848 21.38 -17.92 7.20
C PHE A 848 21.89 -19.34 6.99
N ALA A 849 22.81 -19.82 7.83
CA ALA A 849 23.49 -21.11 7.66
C ALA A 849 24.05 -21.32 6.24
N ALA A 850 24.49 -20.22 5.60
CA ALA A 850 25.03 -20.25 4.24
C ALA A 850 26.49 -20.68 4.21
N ILE A 851 27.15 -20.83 5.37
CA ILE A 851 28.54 -21.25 5.46
C ILE A 851 28.58 -22.58 6.21
N GLU A 852 29.19 -23.58 5.60
CA GLU A 852 29.41 -24.91 6.18
C GLU A 852 30.91 -25.22 6.23
N LEU A 853 31.29 -26.19 7.04
CA LEU A 853 32.65 -26.74 7.04
C LEU A 853 32.67 -28.03 6.23
N GLU A 854 33.45 -28.05 5.16
CA GLU A 854 33.69 -29.20 4.31
C GLU A 854 35.11 -29.72 4.54
N GLU A 855 35.28 -31.03 4.68
CA GLU A 855 36.60 -31.64 4.75
C GLU A 855 37.22 -31.69 3.35
N ILE A 856 38.37 -31.04 3.17
CA ILE A 856 39.13 -31.06 1.91
C ILE A 856 40.34 -31.97 2.11
N GLU A 857 40.48 -32.95 1.21
CA GLU A 857 41.58 -33.92 1.24
C GLU A 857 42.95 -33.22 1.29
N GLY A 858 43.79 -33.62 2.24
CA GLY A 858 45.12 -33.04 2.47
C GLY A 858 45.15 -31.62 3.08
N LYS A 859 43.99 -31.00 3.33
CA LYS A 859 43.87 -29.64 3.90
C LYS A 859 43.07 -29.61 5.21
N GLY A 860 42.24 -30.61 5.47
CA GLY A 860 41.33 -30.64 6.62
C GLY A 860 40.08 -29.80 6.36
N TYR A 861 39.36 -29.41 7.41
CA TYR A 861 38.13 -28.63 7.27
C TYR A 861 38.37 -27.24 6.67
N ARG A 862 37.53 -26.85 5.72
CA ARG A 862 37.51 -25.53 5.09
C ARG A 862 36.08 -25.02 5.03
N ALA A 863 35.93 -23.71 5.15
CA ALA A 863 34.62 -23.11 5.00
C ALA A 863 34.18 -23.18 3.53
N LYS A 864 32.91 -23.45 3.31
CA LYS A 864 32.24 -23.52 2.01
C LYS A 864 30.99 -22.66 2.05
N ASN A 865 30.76 -21.86 1.00
CA ASN A 865 29.52 -21.10 0.89
C ASN A 865 28.48 -21.87 0.07
N ILE A 866 27.28 -22.01 0.62
CA ILE A 866 26.05 -22.34 -0.09
C ILE A 866 25.49 -21.04 -0.65
N SER A 867 25.92 -20.69 -1.88
CA SER A 867 25.58 -19.41 -2.53
C SER A 867 24.08 -19.10 -2.51
N ALA A 868 23.24 -20.12 -2.63
CA ALA A 868 21.78 -19.96 -2.64
C ALA A 868 21.20 -19.47 -1.30
N SER A 869 21.82 -19.84 -0.19
CA SER A 869 21.43 -19.40 1.16
C SER A 869 22.08 -18.06 1.54
N CYS A 870 23.13 -17.64 0.84
CA CYS A 870 23.89 -16.44 1.17
C CYS A 870 23.11 -15.16 0.80
N LYS A 871 22.83 -14.31 1.80
CA LYS A 871 22.17 -13.00 1.58
C LYS A 871 23.14 -11.83 1.41
N GLY A 872 24.44 -12.10 1.26
CA GLY A 872 25.43 -11.06 0.99
C GLY A 872 25.61 -10.03 2.11
N CYS A 873 25.34 -10.38 3.38
CA CYS A 873 25.43 -9.42 4.48
C CYS A 873 26.87 -9.02 4.85
N GLY A 874 27.89 -9.77 4.40
CA GLY A 874 29.30 -9.49 4.66
C GLY A 874 29.80 -9.84 6.07
N LEU A 875 28.95 -10.30 6.99
CA LEU A 875 29.35 -10.62 8.37
C LEU A 875 30.49 -11.63 8.43
N CYS A 876 30.37 -12.76 7.71
CA CYS A 876 31.43 -13.78 7.70
C CYS A 876 32.76 -13.29 7.11
N ALA A 877 32.72 -12.38 6.12
CA ALA A 877 33.92 -11.73 5.57
C ALA A 877 34.59 -10.85 6.63
N SER A 878 33.80 -9.97 7.27
CA SER A 878 34.29 -9.06 8.31
C SER A 878 34.84 -9.78 9.56
N SER A 879 34.31 -10.96 9.88
CA SER A 879 34.74 -11.77 11.03
C SER A 879 35.89 -12.71 10.71
N CYS A 880 36.28 -12.91 9.44
CA CYS A 880 37.31 -13.87 9.07
C CYS A 880 38.71 -13.39 9.52
N PRO A 881 39.37 -14.06 10.49
CA PRO A 881 40.66 -13.59 11.00
C PRO A 881 41.79 -13.69 9.96
N GLN A 882 41.64 -14.58 8.98
CA GLN A 882 42.61 -14.78 7.90
C GLN A 882 42.30 -13.94 6.66
N ARG A 883 41.19 -13.18 6.66
CA ARG A 883 40.66 -12.52 5.45
C ARG A 883 40.59 -13.47 4.24
N ALA A 884 40.20 -14.71 4.53
CA ALA A 884 40.02 -15.76 3.54
C ALA A 884 38.64 -15.70 2.87
N ILE A 885 37.78 -14.77 3.30
CA ILE A 885 36.42 -14.62 2.79
C ILE A 885 36.27 -13.19 2.28
N ASP A 886 35.92 -13.05 1.02
CA ASP A 886 35.56 -11.79 0.37
C ASP A 886 34.04 -11.77 0.09
N MET A 887 33.50 -10.60 -0.25
CA MET A 887 32.12 -10.47 -0.72
C MET A 887 32.11 -9.95 -2.16
N LEU A 888 31.49 -10.69 -3.08
CA LEU A 888 31.43 -10.30 -4.48
C LEU A 888 30.78 -8.91 -4.63
N HIS A 889 31.36 -8.05 -5.46
CA HIS A 889 30.97 -6.63 -5.65
C HIS A 889 31.25 -5.68 -4.46
N PHE A 890 31.70 -6.22 -3.32
CA PHE A 890 32.08 -5.47 -2.12
C PHE A 890 33.34 -6.07 -1.48
N ARG A 891 34.32 -6.41 -2.31
CA ARG A 891 35.60 -6.94 -1.85
C ARG A 891 36.32 -5.91 -0.99
N ASP A 892 37.16 -6.37 -0.08
CA ASP A 892 37.96 -5.47 0.77
C ASP A 892 38.73 -4.44 -0.08
N ALA A 893 39.35 -4.87 -1.18
CA ALA A 893 40.08 -4.00 -2.09
C ALA A 893 39.19 -2.92 -2.72
N GLN A 894 37.94 -3.25 -3.09
CA GLN A 894 36.98 -2.31 -3.68
C GLN A 894 36.54 -1.26 -2.65
N ILE A 895 36.23 -1.68 -1.42
CA ILE A 895 35.82 -0.79 -0.33
C ILE A 895 36.97 0.13 0.07
N VAL A 896 38.17 -0.42 0.31
CA VAL A 896 39.36 0.35 0.69
C VAL A 896 39.72 1.36 -0.40
N ALA A 897 39.64 0.98 -1.68
CA ALA A 897 39.90 1.91 -2.77
C ALA A 897 38.92 3.09 -2.79
N SER A 898 37.64 2.84 -2.50
CA SER A 898 36.64 3.90 -2.33
C SER A 898 36.93 4.81 -1.14
N ILE A 899 37.37 4.25 0.00
CA ILE A 899 37.68 5.04 1.21
C ILE A 899 38.93 5.91 0.97
N CYS A 900 40.00 5.33 0.41
CA CYS A 900 41.22 6.07 0.09
C CYS A 900 40.96 7.18 -0.93
N ALA A 901 40.00 7.00 -1.84
CA ALA A 901 39.60 8.05 -2.78
C ALA A 901 38.85 9.21 -2.11
N ALA A 902 38.28 9.04 -0.92
CA ALA A 902 37.55 10.11 -0.23
C ALA A 902 38.48 11.12 0.47
N VAL A 903 39.75 10.77 0.69
CA VAL A 903 40.72 11.51 1.51
C VAL A 903 41.78 12.20 0.68
#